data_AF-A0A2E9WS18-F1
#
_entry.id   AF-A0A2E9WS18-F1
#
_cell.length_a   1.000
_cell.length_b   1.000
_cell.length_c   1.000
_cell.angle_alpha   90.00
_cell.angle_beta   90.00
_cell.angle_gamma   90.00
#
_symmetry.space_group_name_H-M   'P 1'
#
loop_
_entity.id
_entity.type
_entity.pdbx_description
1 polymer ?
#
loop_
_entity_poly.entity_id
_entity_poly.type
_entity_poly.pdbx_seq_one_letter_code
_entity_poly.pdbx_strand_id
1 'polypeptide(L)'
;MTVLILSSLAFVSQTRPQAPVENVDPGEAAGGGPPVTDEDGDKIPDFHEEILFGEDIIIDLGTEIISISGLDSRNGTDNMSDHDNDGASALLEYCWPYTLDRCFTDRVSLTGKPGDLTDSGIREWLDPRVADTDGDGLPDGYEIYMCTEGGLGYLNTTNAWTCLWFDPLDPSDMWEDIDRCAYFTFGCGDGFDVDRNGIIDDTEKYTNTEEYLFGTPDNWVTERDGLWCFGEINLLNSDSCQKIVERQTGDGWLGSDPTESDSDYYSWAEIISVGLAVPGDGIPDGWEVHYGLDPRNASDAIIDSDSDGWDLDRDGYIIPDTSVATSSWGESFSNYEEYMIFYDQGVSVTPGLRSIDLSNSDDSFSTYDQSTSPQLVDAAVHTIISDNQRDRLLVGSEFGITILDPFNDISTMIEFPSGIVLNSMMDWSDGDDDYLVLLTNKGITIVEVQNGVPQIESSSFEESESSISIGSMNEMVVLRTGSGNLDVMIFSGQDVWTASISGQSINSLIYLDSISEILSNNAANVNTALHMEMNGRGPLLLIGTDGGLMAWNTTDGSDSVGTPWWIFNRENAENFVQKADLLNVSKSAIVNILQPAGPKDSSGNFELVTGAWIGTSGGLHLIDIDKLISMPLTAFDSERMWNQENWLSGSNDVNSIHTFDNQVIVGSKDGTWVLEGGYQGVTGMSDNQTFLPGLVSSLTTLESSESIILFAGISPGNYMNIMPIDPQSTDSDLDGMPDGWEFIHGLDPTDPYDRDRDADADGIFYDPEFGEGIDRSWTNLDEFRFITNSENGFNGTDPRNTDTDGDGLTDGEEYWGWFTESTNFDCHYLNQEYICDEGTGSEALSVHLEGWLGSGAGGGTDGPTDPTDTDSDGDGMPDGWEIENRRWIGDVYNGGNLWTLDPRNPNDADEDADNDGLSNLCEYKWSNLLQSVINEGLPSHGESSDAALNWTATDPNNVDSDGDTLPDGWEARYSCSWSVDAAGLNPLNGSDSLNNPDGDGYDVNHNGILELEERLVNWMEFHLKSEIIFSDSTDNGIPFPENFTTLLFNDTWEDFAGGSFGKYASNSYNNLINATSDIDLGSGNPLSSDSDQDGMPDGWEIFHARWSLFDSAWTLNPVNENDRIGDPDGDGMNNWEEYNVISSNFSEIDSLITVPQFYLLYFGGEYLPNPWLSAESSSSFGSFLSPEQINLTGFTADPNNPDTDSDGLLDGMELIFTRWNSTDEVWTLNPLVPNDGNYDSDNDG
;
A
#
# COMPACT_ATOMS: atom_id res chain seq x y z
N MET A 1 -81.82 15.40 42.92
CA MET A 1 -83.29 15.66 42.85
C MET A 1 -83.93 14.30 42.54
N THR A 2 -84.46 13.55 43.51
CA THR A 2 -85.89 13.53 43.94
C THR A 2 -86.82 12.83 42.92
N VAL A 3 -87.64 11.79 43.20
CA VAL A 3 -87.74 10.73 44.24
C VAL A 3 -88.90 9.73 43.85
N LEU A 4 -89.12 8.62 44.61
CA LEU A 4 -90.17 7.54 44.49
C LEU A 4 -89.77 6.34 43.60
N ILE A 5 -89.74 5.06 44.00
CA ILE A 5 -90.18 4.25 45.19
C ILE A 5 -91.67 3.79 45.23
N LEU A 6 -91.86 2.49 45.59
CA LEU A 6 -93.09 1.69 45.88
C LEU A 6 -93.76 0.97 44.69
N SER A 7 -94.27 -0.28 44.77
CA SER A 7 -94.16 -1.44 45.71
C SER A 7 -94.91 -2.67 45.09
N SER A 8 -95.02 -3.93 45.56
CA SER A 8 -94.50 -4.76 46.69
C SER A 8 -95.10 -6.21 46.65
N LEU A 9 -94.37 -7.24 47.15
CA LEU A 9 -94.88 -8.57 47.64
C LEU A 9 -95.44 -9.54 46.56
N ALA A 10 -95.59 -10.89 46.69
CA ALA A 10 -95.38 -11.97 47.69
C ALA A 10 -95.63 -13.36 46.99
N PHE A 11 -95.34 -14.60 47.46
CA PHE A 11 -94.49 -15.29 48.49
C PHE A 11 -94.70 -16.84 48.34
N VAL A 12 -94.05 -17.72 49.16
CA VAL A 12 -94.29 -19.22 49.32
C VAL A 12 -93.66 -20.13 48.21
N SER A 13 -92.94 -21.26 48.45
CA SER A 13 -92.58 -22.02 49.68
C SER A 13 -91.23 -22.81 49.59
N GLN A 14 -90.53 -22.96 50.72
CA GLN A 14 -89.89 -24.16 51.35
C GLN A 14 -89.44 -25.35 50.47
N THR A 15 -88.26 -26.01 50.66
CA THR A 15 -87.55 -26.41 51.92
C THR A 15 -86.01 -26.49 51.83
N ARG A 16 -85.29 -26.41 52.97
CA ARG A 16 -83.86 -26.81 53.18
C ARG A 16 -83.71 -28.27 53.68
N PRO A 17 -82.52 -28.92 53.66
CA PRO A 17 -81.38 -28.71 54.60
C PRO A 17 -80.10 -28.26 53.82
N GLN A 18 -79.03 -27.60 54.32
CA GLN A 18 -78.16 -27.74 55.50
C GLN A 18 -77.47 -29.11 55.61
N ALA A 19 -76.16 -29.23 55.90
CA ALA A 19 -75.09 -28.30 56.29
C ALA A 19 -73.71 -28.93 55.90
N PRO A 20 -72.53 -28.40 56.29
CA PRO A 20 -72.19 -27.09 56.89
C PRO A 20 -71.11 -26.30 56.11
N VAL A 21 -70.75 -25.13 56.62
CA VAL A 21 -69.37 -24.60 56.57
C VAL A 21 -69.00 -24.33 58.03
N GLU A 22 -67.83 -24.77 58.49
CA GLU A 22 -67.34 -24.47 59.84
C GLU A 22 -66.35 -23.31 59.79
N ASN A 23 -66.62 -22.30 60.62
CA ASN A 23 -65.87 -21.04 60.78
C ASN A 23 -65.78 -20.10 59.56
N VAL A 24 -65.32 -18.88 59.86
CA VAL A 24 -65.20 -17.71 58.96
C VAL A 24 -63.92 -16.93 59.34
N ASP A 25 -62.90 -17.66 59.80
CA ASP A 25 -61.65 -17.15 60.37
C ASP A 25 -60.51 -18.02 59.78
N PRO A 26 -59.56 -17.48 58.98
CA PRO A 26 -58.67 -18.29 58.16
C PRO A 26 -57.73 -19.25 58.94
N GLY A 27 -57.49 -18.99 60.23
CA GLY A 27 -56.47 -19.68 61.02
C GLY A 27 -56.80 -21.11 61.51
N GLU A 28 -58.02 -21.62 61.30
CA GLU A 28 -58.45 -22.95 61.81
C GLU A 28 -59.03 -23.90 60.74
N ALA A 29 -58.79 -23.65 59.45
CA ALA A 29 -59.22 -24.55 58.38
C ALA A 29 -58.35 -25.83 58.31
N ALA A 30 -58.96 -27.01 58.44
CA ALA A 30 -58.26 -28.28 58.25
C ALA A 30 -58.18 -28.61 56.74
N GLY A 31 -56.98 -28.56 56.17
CA GLY A 31 -56.76 -28.65 54.73
C GLY A 31 -57.26 -29.94 54.07
N GLY A 32 -58.23 -29.77 53.16
CA GLY A 32 -58.66 -30.74 52.17
C GLY A 32 -59.32 -29.98 51.02
N GLY A 33 -58.82 -30.15 49.80
CA GLY A 33 -59.30 -29.41 48.64
C GLY A 33 -60.73 -29.78 48.20
N PRO A 34 -61.31 -29.02 47.25
CA PRO A 34 -62.55 -29.41 46.60
C PRO A 34 -62.39 -30.78 45.89
N PRO A 35 -63.49 -31.50 45.64
CA PRO A 35 -63.43 -32.71 44.83
C PRO A 35 -63.09 -32.33 43.39
N VAL A 36 -61.92 -32.78 42.92
CA VAL A 36 -61.63 -32.88 41.49
C VAL A 36 -62.52 -34.01 40.96
N THR A 37 -63.45 -33.67 40.07
CA THR A 37 -64.14 -34.63 39.22
C THR A 37 -63.65 -34.47 37.78
N ASP A 38 -63.82 -35.57 37.06
CA ASP A 38 -63.29 -35.94 35.74
C ASP A 38 -64.35 -36.97 35.30
N GLU A 39 -65.40 -36.51 34.60
CA GLU A 39 -66.62 -37.33 34.34
C GLU A 39 -66.44 -38.35 33.20
N ASP A 40 -65.53 -38.12 32.25
CA ASP A 40 -65.28 -39.01 31.11
C ASP A 40 -63.97 -39.84 31.18
N GLY A 41 -62.96 -39.41 31.94
CA GLY A 41 -61.75 -40.18 32.26
C GLY A 41 -60.45 -39.71 31.58
N ASP A 42 -60.36 -38.44 31.17
CA ASP A 42 -59.31 -37.93 30.27
C ASP A 42 -58.06 -37.36 30.98
N LYS A 43 -58.20 -37.08 32.30
CA LYS A 43 -57.24 -36.52 33.28
C LYS A 43 -57.26 -34.98 33.46
N ILE A 44 -58.05 -34.23 32.69
CA ILE A 44 -58.37 -32.82 32.96
C ILE A 44 -59.51 -32.77 34.01
N PRO A 45 -59.62 -31.70 34.83
CA PRO A 45 -60.77 -31.52 35.73
C PRO A 45 -61.98 -30.84 35.07
N ASP A 46 -63.20 -31.28 35.39
CA ASP A 46 -64.45 -30.64 34.90
C ASP A 46 -64.53 -29.13 35.21
N PHE A 47 -63.75 -28.66 36.20
CA PHE A 47 -63.65 -27.26 36.60
C PHE A 47 -62.75 -26.42 35.67
N HIS A 48 -61.70 -27.01 35.11
CA HIS A 48 -60.84 -26.35 34.14
C HIS A 48 -61.62 -26.22 32.82
N GLU A 49 -62.26 -27.31 32.40
CA GLU A 49 -63.10 -27.39 31.20
C GLU A 49 -64.36 -26.49 31.29
N GLU A 50 -65.42 -26.91 31.98
CA GLU A 50 -66.73 -26.21 31.90
C GLU A 50 -66.81 -24.91 32.75
N ILE A 51 -65.73 -24.48 33.44
CA ILE A 51 -65.73 -23.25 34.27
C ILE A 51 -64.61 -22.25 33.94
N LEU A 52 -63.45 -22.66 33.38
CA LEU A 52 -62.44 -21.72 32.89
C LEU A 52 -62.49 -21.60 31.37
N PHE A 53 -62.36 -22.71 30.64
CA PHE A 53 -62.03 -22.72 29.21
C PHE A 53 -63.09 -23.39 28.31
N GLY A 54 -64.35 -23.36 28.75
CA GLY A 54 -65.50 -24.04 28.10
C GLY A 54 -66.47 -23.14 27.34
N GLU A 55 -66.14 -21.87 27.12
CA GLU A 55 -66.86 -20.99 26.17
C GLU A 55 -65.98 -20.75 24.94
N ASP A 56 -66.54 -20.89 23.72
CA ASP A 56 -65.82 -20.66 22.46
C ASP A 56 -65.30 -19.20 22.37
N ILE A 57 -64.02 -19.02 22.01
CA ILE A 57 -63.47 -17.70 21.66
C ILE A 57 -63.80 -17.37 20.21
N ILE A 58 -64.17 -16.12 19.93
CA ILE A 58 -64.52 -15.65 18.59
C ILE A 58 -63.60 -14.48 18.22
N ILE A 59 -62.71 -14.72 17.26
CA ILE A 59 -61.74 -13.74 16.75
C ILE A 59 -62.32 -13.13 15.46
N ASP A 60 -62.41 -11.80 15.39
CA ASP A 60 -62.94 -11.05 14.23
C ASP A 60 -61.80 -10.26 13.58
N LEU A 61 -61.15 -10.89 12.59
CA LEU A 61 -60.06 -10.28 11.82
C LEU A 61 -60.56 -9.29 10.75
N GLY A 62 -61.85 -8.93 10.76
CA GLY A 62 -62.49 -8.01 9.83
C GLY A 62 -62.69 -8.54 8.40
N THR A 63 -61.87 -9.50 7.98
CA THR A 63 -61.97 -10.24 6.71
C THR A 63 -62.73 -11.57 6.89
N GLU A 64 -62.43 -12.29 7.97
CA GLU A 64 -63.01 -13.57 8.38
C GLU A 64 -63.26 -13.58 9.91
N ILE A 65 -64.18 -14.43 10.35
CA ILE A 65 -64.52 -14.61 11.77
C ILE A 65 -64.22 -16.07 12.12
N ILE A 66 -63.25 -16.25 13.01
CA ILE A 66 -62.77 -17.55 13.50
C ILE A 66 -63.47 -17.85 14.82
N SER A 67 -63.64 -19.14 15.13
CA SER A 67 -64.25 -19.59 16.38
C SER A 67 -63.44 -20.76 16.93
N ILE A 68 -62.58 -20.49 17.90
CA ILE A 68 -61.76 -21.48 18.59
C ILE A 68 -62.64 -22.14 19.66
N SER A 69 -62.64 -23.47 19.72
CA SER A 69 -63.64 -24.24 20.47
C SER A 69 -63.20 -24.49 21.90
N GLY A 70 -64.06 -24.21 22.87
CA GLY A 70 -63.79 -24.54 24.28
C GLY A 70 -63.87 -26.05 24.57
N LEU A 71 -63.35 -26.45 25.73
CA LEU A 71 -63.36 -27.85 26.21
C LEU A 71 -64.76 -28.28 26.71
N ASP A 72 -65.21 -29.52 26.44
CA ASP A 72 -66.48 -30.09 26.97
C ASP A 72 -66.19 -31.26 27.91
N SER A 73 -66.54 -31.11 29.20
CA SER A 73 -66.28 -32.06 30.32
C SER A 73 -67.08 -33.38 30.24
N ARG A 74 -67.23 -33.92 29.03
CA ARG A 74 -67.98 -35.11 28.60
C ARG A 74 -67.38 -35.74 27.33
N ASN A 75 -66.36 -35.13 26.75
CA ASN A 75 -65.84 -35.42 25.41
C ASN A 75 -64.47 -36.12 25.41
N GLY A 76 -63.69 -36.01 26.49
CA GLY A 76 -62.51 -36.82 26.86
C GLY A 76 -61.56 -37.25 25.73
N THR A 77 -61.41 -36.39 24.73
CA THR A 77 -60.55 -36.57 23.53
C THR A 77 -59.99 -35.24 23.03
N ASP A 78 -60.62 -34.15 23.46
CA ASP A 78 -60.14 -32.77 23.52
C ASP A 78 -58.93 -32.58 24.45
N ASN A 79 -58.66 -33.47 25.41
CA ASN A 79 -57.33 -33.52 26.04
C ASN A 79 -56.16 -33.78 25.07
N MET A 80 -56.45 -34.25 23.87
CA MET A 80 -55.50 -34.41 22.76
C MET A 80 -55.82 -33.48 21.59
N SER A 81 -56.70 -32.49 21.77
CA SER A 81 -56.84 -31.40 20.81
C SER A 81 -55.87 -30.28 21.13
N ASP A 82 -55.57 -29.59 20.06
CA ASP A 82 -54.94 -28.30 19.89
C ASP A 82 -55.95 -27.59 18.98
N HIS A 83 -56.52 -26.47 19.42
CA HIS A 83 -57.58 -25.75 18.68
C HIS A 83 -57.10 -24.40 18.14
N ASP A 84 -56.02 -23.93 18.75
CA ASP A 84 -55.21 -22.73 18.66
C ASP A 84 -54.24 -22.84 17.49
N ASN A 85 -53.70 -24.05 17.33
CA ASN A 85 -52.62 -24.48 16.44
C ASN A 85 -51.23 -24.05 16.93
N ASP A 86 -51.06 -23.85 18.24
CA ASP A 86 -49.80 -23.49 18.91
C ASP A 86 -48.82 -24.69 19.06
N GLY A 87 -49.30 -25.91 18.82
CA GLY A 87 -48.51 -27.13 18.96
C GLY A 87 -48.52 -27.76 20.35
N ALA A 88 -49.04 -27.08 21.38
CA ALA A 88 -49.36 -27.73 22.64
C ALA A 88 -50.63 -28.60 22.49
N SER A 89 -51.18 -29.00 23.62
CA SER A 89 -52.47 -29.69 23.68
C SER A 89 -53.09 -29.39 25.03
N ALA A 90 -54.42 -29.38 25.11
CA ALA A 90 -55.12 -28.96 26.33
C ALA A 90 -54.68 -29.73 27.59
N LEU A 91 -54.17 -30.96 27.45
CA LEU A 91 -53.58 -31.72 28.55
C LEU A 91 -52.16 -31.30 28.93
N LEU A 92 -51.33 -30.85 27.98
CA LEU A 92 -49.99 -30.31 28.22
C LEU A 92 -50.09 -28.94 28.90
N GLU A 93 -50.97 -28.07 28.40
CA GLU A 93 -51.26 -26.73 28.94
C GLU A 93 -51.80 -26.79 30.36
N TYR A 94 -52.87 -27.57 30.59
CA TYR A 94 -53.36 -27.86 31.94
C TYR A 94 -52.26 -28.45 32.85
N CYS A 95 -51.27 -29.13 32.27
CA CYS A 95 -50.13 -29.68 32.99
C CYS A 95 -48.97 -28.70 33.23
N TRP A 96 -48.86 -27.59 32.48
CA TRP A 96 -47.77 -26.61 32.62
C TRP A 96 -47.65 -26.11 34.07
N PRO A 97 -46.45 -25.90 34.63
CA PRO A 97 -45.10 -26.15 34.09
C PRO A 97 -44.59 -27.59 34.34
N TYR A 98 -45.39 -28.62 34.08
CA TYR A 98 -44.98 -30.03 34.17
C TYR A 98 -45.19 -30.75 32.83
N THR A 99 -44.16 -31.45 32.32
CA THR A 99 -44.31 -32.36 31.18
C THR A 99 -45.32 -33.48 31.46
N LEU A 100 -45.99 -33.97 30.41
CA LEU A 100 -47.08 -34.96 30.48
C LEU A 100 -46.72 -36.24 31.26
N ASP A 101 -45.46 -36.67 31.23
CA ASP A 101 -44.96 -37.84 31.95
C ASP A 101 -44.87 -37.62 33.48
N ARG A 102 -44.51 -36.39 33.90
CA ARG A 102 -44.31 -35.96 35.30
C ARG A 102 -45.59 -35.45 35.95
N CYS A 103 -46.43 -34.77 35.18
CA CYS A 103 -47.66 -34.12 35.62
C CYS A 103 -48.59 -35.04 36.44
N PHE A 104 -48.62 -36.33 36.14
CA PHE A 104 -49.48 -37.32 36.83
C PHE A 104 -48.72 -38.33 37.71
N THR A 105 -47.39 -38.23 37.81
CA THR A 105 -46.53 -39.22 38.48
C THR A 105 -45.73 -38.62 39.63
N ASP A 106 -44.99 -37.55 39.36
CA ASP A 106 -43.91 -37.03 40.23
C ASP A 106 -44.08 -35.54 40.59
N ARG A 107 -45.15 -34.85 40.15
CA ARG A 107 -45.43 -33.46 40.54
C ARG A 107 -45.64 -33.32 42.06
N VAL A 108 -45.06 -32.27 42.65
CA VAL A 108 -45.18 -31.99 44.10
C VAL A 108 -46.16 -30.83 44.40
N SER A 109 -46.50 -30.00 43.41
CA SER A 109 -47.42 -28.86 43.55
C SER A 109 -48.68 -28.99 42.65
N LEU A 110 -49.38 -27.88 42.42
CA LEU A 110 -50.49 -27.76 41.46
C LEU A 110 -49.97 -27.11 40.16
N THR A 111 -50.61 -27.42 39.03
CA THR A 111 -50.29 -26.86 37.70
C THR A 111 -50.79 -25.43 37.56
N GLY A 112 -50.19 -24.64 36.68
CA GLY A 112 -50.40 -23.20 36.51
C GLY A 112 -49.50 -22.33 37.39
N LYS A 113 -49.23 -21.09 36.98
CA LYS A 113 -48.44 -20.08 37.72
C LYS A 113 -49.19 -19.73 39.02
N PRO A 114 -48.56 -19.88 40.20
CA PRO A 114 -49.28 -19.84 41.47
C PRO A 114 -49.67 -18.40 41.83
N GLY A 115 -50.91 -18.18 42.27
CA GLY A 115 -51.48 -16.84 42.52
C GLY A 115 -50.82 -15.92 43.57
N ASP A 116 -49.66 -16.30 44.09
CA ASP A 116 -48.74 -15.49 44.90
C ASP A 116 -47.47 -15.04 44.13
N LEU A 117 -47.37 -15.41 42.85
CA LEU A 117 -46.35 -15.00 41.85
C LEU A 117 -46.98 -14.36 40.59
N THR A 118 -48.24 -13.93 40.67
CA THR A 118 -49.06 -13.41 39.55
C THR A 118 -49.64 -12.05 39.93
N ASP A 119 -49.66 -11.08 39.01
CA ASP A 119 -50.17 -9.74 39.31
C ASP A 119 -51.71 -9.70 39.51
N SER A 120 -52.44 -10.67 38.95
CA SER A 120 -53.88 -10.85 39.15
C SER A 120 -54.26 -11.30 40.58
N GLY A 121 -53.31 -11.88 41.32
CA GLY A 121 -53.53 -12.54 42.61
C GLY A 121 -54.39 -13.82 42.54
N ILE A 122 -54.55 -14.41 41.36
CA ILE A 122 -55.21 -15.71 41.14
C ILE A 122 -54.24 -16.66 40.40
N ARG A 123 -54.53 -17.96 40.45
CA ARG A 123 -53.72 -18.92 39.68
C ARG A 123 -54.01 -18.75 38.20
N GLU A 124 -52.96 -18.61 37.42
CA GLU A 124 -52.98 -18.53 35.95
C GLU A 124 -52.59 -19.89 35.34
N TRP A 125 -53.03 -20.10 34.12
CA TRP A 125 -52.82 -21.27 33.27
C TRP A 125 -52.82 -20.76 31.83
N LEU A 126 -52.14 -21.48 30.95
CA LEU A 126 -52.31 -21.38 29.50
C LEU A 126 -53.79 -21.59 29.14
N ASP A 127 -54.27 -20.86 28.13
CA ASP A 127 -55.68 -20.88 27.70
C ASP A 127 -55.81 -21.67 26.39
N PRO A 128 -56.39 -22.89 26.39
CA PRO A 128 -56.51 -23.80 25.22
C PRO A 128 -57.53 -23.35 24.17
N ARG A 129 -57.58 -22.04 23.97
CA ARG A 129 -58.36 -21.29 22.99
C ARG A 129 -57.61 -20.05 22.45
N VAL A 130 -56.35 -19.81 22.85
CA VAL A 130 -55.49 -18.68 22.47
C VAL A 130 -54.06 -19.22 22.30
N ALA A 131 -53.44 -18.97 21.14
CA ALA A 131 -52.14 -19.58 20.79
C ALA A 131 -50.92 -18.89 21.42
N ASP A 132 -51.14 -17.73 22.04
CA ASP A 132 -50.19 -16.80 22.69
C ASP A 132 -50.97 -16.26 23.90
N THR A 133 -50.70 -16.81 25.09
CA THR A 133 -51.54 -16.64 26.28
C THR A 133 -51.42 -15.25 26.92
N ASP A 134 -50.25 -14.62 26.85
CA ASP A 134 -49.97 -13.35 27.55
C ASP A 134 -49.76 -12.14 26.62
N GLY A 135 -49.55 -12.35 25.32
CA GLY A 135 -49.62 -11.36 24.26
C GLY A 135 -48.28 -10.78 23.84
N ASP A 136 -47.21 -11.57 23.93
CA ASP A 136 -45.82 -11.17 23.61
C ASP A 136 -45.47 -11.36 22.12
N GLY A 137 -46.14 -12.30 21.43
CA GLY A 137 -45.97 -12.61 20.01
C GLY A 137 -45.42 -14.01 19.72
N LEU A 138 -44.84 -14.67 20.73
CA LEU A 138 -44.42 -16.07 20.70
C LEU A 138 -45.61 -17.00 21.01
N PRO A 139 -45.68 -18.20 20.40
CA PRO A 139 -46.73 -19.16 20.75
C PRO A 139 -46.37 -20.02 21.95
N ASP A 140 -47.35 -20.29 22.83
CA ASP A 140 -47.18 -21.10 24.06
C ASP A 140 -46.38 -22.40 23.81
N GLY A 141 -46.73 -23.15 22.77
CA GLY A 141 -46.08 -24.40 22.39
C GLY A 141 -44.65 -24.25 21.84
N TYR A 142 -44.29 -23.10 21.26
CA TYR A 142 -42.91 -22.79 20.87
C TYR A 142 -42.04 -22.57 22.12
N GLU A 143 -42.51 -21.73 23.05
CA GLU A 143 -41.78 -21.47 24.30
C GLU A 143 -41.63 -22.72 25.16
N ILE A 144 -42.70 -23.53 25.28
CA ILE A 144 -42.64 -24.84 25.93
C ILE A 144 -41.55 -25.71 25.28
N TYR A 145 -41.39 -25.66 23.95
CA TYR A 145 -40.33 -26.39 23.26
C TYR A 145 -38.93 -25.84 23.61
N MET A 146 -38.72 -24.52 23.51
CA MET A 146 -37.44 -23.85 23.80
C MET A 146 -37.01 -24.04 25.26
N CYS A 147 -37.93 -23.86 26.21
CA CYS A 147 -37.71 -24.09 27.63
C CYS A 147 -37.42 -25.56 27.99
N THR A 148 -37.94 -26.55 27.24
CA THR A 148 -37.84 -27.98 27.64
C THR A 148 -36.87 -28.84 26.83
N GLU A 149 -36.90 -28.80 25.49
CA GLU A 149 -35.99 -29.56 24.62
C GLU A 149 -34.92 -28.67 23.96
N GLY A 150 -35.19 -27.37 23.75
CA GLY A 150 -34.16 -26.36 23.41
C GLY A 150 -33.14 -26.16 24.54
N GLY A 151 -33.54 -26.43 25.79
CA GLY A 151 -32.64 -26.53 26.95
C GLY A 151 -32.49 -25.25 27.77
N LEU A 152 -33.30 -24.22 27.49
CA LEU A 152 -33.26 -22.91 28.13
C LEU A 152 -33.99 -22.85 29.48
N GLY A 153 -34.65 -23.93 29.90
CA GLY A 153 -35.26 -24.07 31.22
C GLY A 153 -34.55 -25.10 32.11
N TYR A 154 -34.92 -25.14 33.39
CA TYR A 154 -34.46 -26.19 34.30
C TYR A 154 -35.56 -26.71 35.23
N LEU A 155 -35.40 -27.96 35.66
CA LEU A 155 -36.35 -28.64 36.56
C LEU A 155 -36.08 -28.28 38.02
N ASN A 156 -37.00 -27.54 38.63
CA ASN A 156 -36.92 -27.10 40.02
C ASN A 156 -37.25 -28.24 41.02
N THR A 157 -37.09 -27.94 42.32
CA THR A 157 -37.23 -28.94 43.41
C THR A 157 -38.62 -29.58 43.55
N THR A 158 -39.64 -29.11 42.82
CA THR A 158 -40.99 -29.69 42.78
C THR A 158 -41.24 -30.58 41.56
N ASN A 159 -40.23 -30.77 40.70
CA ASN A 159 -40.28 -31.37 39.35
C ASN A 159 -41.05 -30.55 38.30
N ALA A 160 -41.38 -29.29 38.60
CA ALA A 160 -41.83 -28.32 37.59
C ALA A 160 -40.61 -27.78 36.84
N TRP A 161 -40.80 -27.39 35.58
CA TRP A 161 -39.88 -26.52 34.89
C TRP A 161 -39.90 -25.11 35.51
N THR A 162 -38.82 -24.39 35.25
CA THR A 162 -38.64 -22.97 35.47
C THR A 162 -37.85 -22.53 34.26
N CYS A 163 -38.52 -21.82 33.36
CA CYS A 163 -37.91 -21.23 32.18
C CYS A 163 -37.11 -19.99 32.60
N LEU A 164 -36.23 -19.52 31.72
CA LEU A 164 -35.35 -18.39 31.99
C LEU A 164 -35.62 -17.19 31.07
N TRP A 165 -36.09 -17.46 29.86
CA TRP A 165 -36.16 -16.53 28.72
C TRP A 165 -37.34 -16.81 27.76
N PHE A 166 -38.23 -17.73 28.15
CA PHE A 166 -39.38 -18.23 27.37
C PHE A 166 -40.36 -18.86 28.38
N ASP A 167 -41.10 -18.05 29.15
CA ASP A 167 -42.17 -18.53 30.04
C ASP A 167 -43.54 -18.00 29.56
N PRO A 168 -44.46 -18.86 29.04
CA PRO A 168 -45.70 -18.47 28.33
C PRO A 168 -46.81 -17.87 29.24
N LEU A 169 -46.39 -17.15 30.28
CA LEU A 169 -47.15 -16.48 31.33
C LEU A 169 -46.36 -15.26 31.90
N ASP A 170 -45.37 -14.69 31.21
CA ASP A 170 -44.51 -13.57 31.67
C ASP A 170 -44.00 -12.65 30.51
N PRO A 171 -44.87 -11.88 29.82
CA PRO A 171 -44.64 -11.25 28.50
C PRO A 171 -43.58 -10.15 28.52
N SER A 172 -42.33 -10.58 28.64
CA SER A 172 -41.11 -9.77 28.78
C SER A 172 -40.02 -10.28 27.84
N ASP A 173 -40.09 -11.57 27.50
CA ASP A 173 -39.34 -12.33 26.50
C ASP A 173 -39.36 -11.63 25.12
N MET A 174 -40.49 -11.01 24.74
CA MET A 174 -40.65 -10.12 23.58
C MET A 174 -39.55 -9.06 23.44
N TRP A 175 -39.00 -8.57 24.56
CA TRP A 175 -37.99 -7.50 24.61
C TRP A 175 -36.63 -8.00 25.12
N GLU A 176 -36.54 -9.29 25.44
CA GLU A 176 -35.27 -9.95 25.68
C GLU A 176 -34.66 -10.31 24.31
N ASP A 177 -33.34 -10.27 24.28
CA ASP A 177 -32.50 -10.69 23.18
C ASP A 177 -31.42 -11.53 23.86
N ILE A 178 -31.47 -12.84 23.63
CA ILE A 178 -30.90 -13.82 24.58
C ILE A 178 -29.63 -14.46 24.05
N ASP A 179 -29.02 -13.86 23.04
CA ASP A 179 -28.18 -14.63 22.15
C ASP A 179 -26.89 -15.19 22.76
N ARG A 180 -26.39 -16.28 22.17
CA ARG A 180 -25.32 -17.09 22.74
C ARG A 180 -23.94 -16.52 22.47
N CYS A 181 -23.55 -15.63 23.36
CA CYS A 181 -22.16 -15.25 23.63
C CYS A 181 -21.13 -16.37 23.36
N ALA A 182 -20.01 -16.03 22.71
CA ALA A 182 -18.90 -16.93 22.39
C ALA A 182 -18.26 -17.70 23.59
N TYR A 183 -18.65 -17.39 24.83
CA TYR A 183 -18.27 -18.11 26.05
C TYR A 183 -19.32 -19.13 26.54
N PHE A 184 -20.33 -19.44 25.73
CA PHE A 184 -21.47 -20.33 26.06
C PHE A 184 -22.32 -19.79 27.23
N THR A 185 -22.52 -18.48 27.26
CA THR A 185 -23.54 -17.77 28.03
C THR A 185 -24.61 -17.23 27.08
N PHE A 186 -25.73 -16.77 27.63
CA PHE A 186 -26.87 -16.20 26.89
C PHE A 186 -27.05 -14.73 27.30
N GLY A 187 -27.64 -13.93 26.41
CA GLY A 187 -27.85 -12.49 26.58
C GLY A 187 -26.65 -11.66 26.16
N CYS A 188 -26.06 -11.95 25.00
CA CYS A 188 -25.13 -11.03 24.32
C CYS A 188 -25.82 -10.18 23.24
N GLY A 189 -26.80 -10.76 22.56
CA GLY A 189 -27.44 -10.17 21.39
C GLY A 189 -26.65 -10.27 20.10
N ASP A 190 -27.38 -10.09 19.00
CA ASP A 190 -26.89 -10.00 17.62
C ASP A 190 -27.24 -8.64 16.97
N GLY A 191 -28.21 -7.92 17.54
CA GLY A 191 -28.53 -6.53 17.18
C GLY A 191 -27.34 -5.59 17.33
N PHE A 192 -27.37 -4.50 16.56
CA PHE A 192 -26.18 -3.68 16.31
C PHE A 192 -26.45 -2.18 16.42
N ASP A 193 -25.39 -1.43 16.71
CA ASP A 193 -25.37 0.03 16.90
C ASP A 193 -25.58 0.74 15.55
N VAL A 194 -26.83 1.07 15.21
CA VAL A 194 -27.24 1.59 13.89
C VAL A 194 -26.85 3.07 13.75
N ASP A 195 -27.06 3.87 14.81
CA ASP A 195 -26.65 5.29 14.80
C ASP A 195 -25.20 5.53 15.24
N ARG A 196 -24.42 4.43 15.40
CA ARG A 196 -22.97 4.41 15.66
C ARG A 196 -22.58 5.19 16.93
N ASN A 197 -23.49 5.31 17.90
CA ASN A 197 -23.23 6.03 19.15
C ASN A 197 -22.42 5.17 20.15
N GLY A 198 -22.46 3.85 20.02
CA GLY A 198 -21.80 2.87 20.89
C GLY A 198 -22.67 2.37 22.05
N ILE A 199 -24.00 2.48 21.92
CA ILE A 199 -24.99 1.96 22.86
C ILE A 199 -26.18 1.43 22.04
N ILE A 200 -26.39 0.11 22.04
CA ILE A 200 -27.53 -0.55 21.41
C ILE A 200 -28.77 -0.34 22.28
N ASP A 201 -29.71 0.49 21.82
CA ASP A 201 -30.95 0.81 22.53
C ASP A 201 -32.05 -0.25 22.28
N ASP A 202 -33.18 -0.18 22.99
CA ASP A 202 -34.33 -1.12 22.85
C ASP A 202 -35.02 -1.11 21.46
N THR A 203 -34.48 -0.37 20.47
CA THR A 203 -34.95 -0.33 19.08
C THR A 203 -33.90 -0.79 18.06
N GLU A 204 -32.75 -1.27 18.52
CA GLU A 204 -31.61 -1.72 17.70
C GLU A 204 -31.23 -3.18 17.96
N LYS A 205 -31.81 -3.78 19.01
CA LYS A 205 -31.87 -5.23 19.21
C LYS A 205 -32.79 -5.85 18.17
N TYR A 206 -32.44 -7.04 17.68
CA TYR A 206 -33.34 -7.92 16.97
C TYR A 206 -33.83 -8.94 18.00
N THR A 207 -35.13 -8.91 18.35
CA THR A 207 -35.61 -9.67 19.53
C THR A 207 -36.07 -11.08 19.19
N ASN A 208 -36.12 -11.96 20.20
CA ASN A 208 -36.59 -13.36 20.09
C ASN A 208 -37.90 -13.50 19.28
N THR A 209 -38.78 -12.50 19.35
CA THR A 209 -40.08 -12.47 18.67
C THR A 209 -39.97 -12.06 17.20
N GLU A 210 -39.08 -11.13 16.86
CA GLU A 210 -38.86 -10.69 15.49
C GLU A 210 -38.16 -11.79 14.67
N GLU A 211 -37.16 -12.42 15.28
CA GLU A 211 -36.54 -13.67 14.84
C GLU A 211 -37.53 -14.80 14.57
N TYR A 212 -38.35 -15.14 15.57
CA TYR A 212 -39.34 -16.21 15.45
C TYR A 212 -40.33 -15.93 14.32
N LEU A 213 -40.71 -14.67 14.11
CA LEU A 213 -41.63 -14.24 13.06
C LEU A 213 -40.93 -13.97 11.71
N PHE A 214 -39.62 -14.21 11.59
CA PHE A 214 -38.89 -13.89 10.36
C PHE A 214 -39.42 -14.62 9.13
N GLY A 215 -39.65 -13.87 8.06
CA GLY A 215 -40.25 -14.35 6.81
C GLY A 215 -41.75 -14.68 6.88
N THR A 216 -42.45 -14.38 7.97
CA THR A 216 -43.93 -14.53 8.03
C THR A 216 -44.62 -13.61 7.01
N PRO A 217 -45.77 -14.01 6.40
CA PRO A 217 -46.49 -13.14 5.47
C PRO A 217 -47.17 -11.94 6.15
N ASP A 218 -47.33 -10.80 5.46
CA ASP A 218 -47.99 -9.55 5.93
C ASP A 218 -49.37 -9.72 6.62
N ASN A 219 -50.01 -10.87 6.41
CA ASN A 219 -51.35 -11.19 6.91
C ASN A 219 -51.35 -12.32 7.96
N TRP A 220 -50.19 -12.80 8.40
CA TRP A 220 -50.03 -13.80 9.45
C TRP A 220 -50.69 -13.33 10.75
N VAL A 221 -51.33 -14.27 11.45
CA VAL A 221 -51.93 -14.05 12.78
C VAL A 221 -51.79 -15.36 13.53
N THR A 222 -51.04 -15.37 14.63
CA THR A 222 -50.69 -16.57 15.41
C THR A 222 -51.94 -17.36 15.81
N GLU A 223 -52.98 -16.71 16.34
CA GLU A 223 -54.24 -17.35 16.74
C GLU A 223 -55.17 -17.74 15.57
N ARG A 224 -54.68 -17.67 14.33
CA ARG A 224 -55.33 -18.20 13.12
C ARG A 224 -54.51 -19.28 12.44
N ASP A 225 -53.22 -19.00 12.22
CA ASP A 225 -52.37 -19.79 11.34
C ASP A 225 -51.52 -20.82 12.08
N GLY A 226 -51.40 -20.68 13.41
CA GLY A 226 -50.66 -21.58 14.29
C GLY A 226 -49.17 -21.28 14.34
N LEU A 227 -48.36 -22.34 14.45
CA LEU A 227 -46.90 -22.25 14.50
C LEU A 227 -46.25 -21.92 13.15
N TRP A 228 -45.23 -21.06 13.21
CA TRP A 228 -44.30 -20.78 12.10
C TRP A 228 -43.24 -21.89 11.93
N CYS A 229 -43.72 -23.09 11.60
CA CYS A 229 -42.91 -24.26 11.27
C CYS A 229 -43.43 -25.02 10.05
N PHE A 230 -42.69 -26.04 9.63
CA PHE A 230 -43.11 -27.04 8.67
C PHE A 230 -42.70 -28.45 9.13
N GLY A 231 -43.53 -29.46 8.85
CA GLY A 231 -43.25 -30.86 9.18
C GLY A 231 -43.77 -31.32 10.54
N GLU A 232 -43.08 -32.28 11.17
CA GLU A 232 -43.38 -32.80 12.52
C GLU A 232 -42.29 -32.36 13.52
N ILE A 233 -42.58 -31.37 14.39
CA ILE A 233 -41.71 -30.97 15.51
C ILE A 233 -41.82 -31.98 16.66
N ASN A 234 -40.73 -32.22 17.40
CA ASN A 234 -40.73 -33.14 18.54
C ASN A 234 -41.53 -32.58 19.73
N LEU A 235 -42.15 -33.47 20.52
CA LEU A 235 -43.12 -33.19 21.61
C LEU A 235 -44.42 -32.47 21.22
N LEU A 236 -44.42 -31.61 20.21
CA LEU A 236 -45.57 -30.83 19.76
C LEU A 236 -46.55 -31.66 18.90
N ASN A 237 -47.72 -31.10 18.62
CA ASN A 237 -48.77 -31.75 17.86
C ASN A 237 -48.51 -31.70 16.34
N SER A 238 -48.79 -32.81 15.64
CA SER A 238 -48.34 -33.06 14.25
C SER A 238 -49.17 -32.36 13.17
N ASP A 239 -50.14 -31.55 13.54
CA ASP A 239 -51.04 -30.84 12.61
C ASP A 239 -50.98 -29.31 12.78
N SER A 240 -50.13 -28.78 13.67
CA SER A 240 -50.13 -27.38 14.12
C SER A 240 -49.22 -26.46 13.29
N CYS A 241 -48.12 -26.99 12.76
CA CYS A 241 -47.30 -26.28 11.76
C CYS A 241 -48.12 -25.94 10.51
N GLN A 242 -47.85 -24.77 9.93
CA GLN A 242 -48.43 -24.40 8.64
C GLN A 242 -47.96 -25.33 7.50
N LYS A 243 -48.69 -25.30 6.37
CA LYS A 243 -48.61 -26.30 5.28
C LYS A 243 -48.54 -25.67 3.89
N ILE A 244 -48.00 -24.46 3.79
CA ILE A 244 -47.93 -23.63 2.57
C ILE A 244 -46.47 -23.35 2.17
N VAL A 245 -45.66 -22.94 3.14
CA VAL A 245 -44.22 -22.73 3.05
C VAL A 245 -43.51 -24.00 3.54
N GLU A 246 -42.44 -24.42 2.86
CA GLU A 246 -41.62 -25.61 3.17
C GLU A 246 -40.18 -25.14 3.39
N ARG A 247 -39.53 -25.55 4.50
CA ARG A 247 -38.16 -25.13 4.81
C ARG A 247 -37.20 -25.68 3.74
N GLN A 248 -36.21 -24.88 3.35
CA GLN A 248 -35.22 -25.21 2.32
C GLN A 248 -34.46 -26.53 2.61
N THR A 249 -34.43 -26.97 3.87
CA THR A 249 -33.77 -28.20 4.34
C THR A 249 -34.73 -29.35 4.72
N GLY A 250 -36.05 -29.12 4.76
CA GLY A 250 -37.07 -30.14 5.11
C GLY A 250 -38.02 -29.72 6.24
N ASP A 251 -38.04 -30.49 7.33
CA ASP A 251 -38.88 -30.23 8.51
C ASP A 251 -38.13 -29.31 9.52
N GLY A 252 -38.82 -28.39 10.19
CA GLY A 252 -38.25 -27.48 11.21
C GLY A 252 -39.01 -26.16 11.40
N TRP A 253 -38.47 -25.27 12.24
CA TRP A 253 -38.85 -23.85 12.33
C TRP A 253 -38.54 -23.11 11.03
N LEU A 254 -39.15 -21.94 10.82
CA LEU A 254 -39.03 -21.14 9.60
C LEU A 254 -38.42 -19.74 9.78
N GLY A 255 -38.33 -19.21 11.00
CA GLY A 255 -37.52 -18.01 11.29
C GLY A 255 -36.01 -18.33 11.41
N SER A 256 -35.27 -17.45 12.08
CA SER A 256 -33.96 -17.74 12.67
C SER A 256 -34.09 -18.65 13.91
N ASP A 257 -33.00 -18.88 14.64
CA ASP A 257 -32.97 -19.63 15.91
C ASP A 257 -32.48 -18.69 17.04
N PRO A 258 -33.37 -18.18 17.94
CA PRO A 258 -33.10 -17.25 19.05
C PRO A 258 -32.12 -17.71 20.14
N THR A 259 -31.05 -18.39 19.75
CA THR A 259 -30.02 -19.00 20.59
C THR A 259 -28.66 -19.11 19.89
N GLU A 260 -28.53 -18.65 18.63
CA GLU A 260 -27.28 -18.52 17.87
C GLU A 260 -27.33 -17.23 17.01
N SER A 261 -26.42 -16.28 17.23
CA SER A 261 -26.37 -14.93 16.60
C SER A 261 -25.92 -14.90 15.14
N ASP A 262 -26.15 -16.00 14.43
CA ASP A 262 -25.61 -16.38 13.10
C ASP A 262 -26.32 -17.71 12.74
N SER A 263 -27.61 -17.62 12.42
CA SER A 263 -28.57 -18.73 12.36
C SER A 263 -28.48 -19.60 11.11
N ASP A 264 -27.60 -19.28 10.17
CA ASP A 264 -27.62 -19.90 8.84
C ASP A 264 -27.69 -21.42 8.90
N TYR A 265 -28.63 -21.98 8.15
CA TYR A 265 -28.85 -23.42 8.15
C TYR A 265 -28.82 -24.04 6.76
N TYR A 266 -28.73 -23.26 5.68
CA TYR A 266 -28.59 -23.76 4.32
C TYR A 266 -27.72 -22.84 3.44
N SER A 267 -27.13 -23.39 2.39
CA SER A 267 -26.45 -22.64 1.33
C SER A 267 -26.79 -23.17 -0.07
N TRP A 268 -26.62 -22.35 -1.12
CA TRP A 268 -27.02 -22.69 -2.49
C TRP A 268 -25.92 -23.37 -3.32
N ALA A 269 -26.00 -24.69 -3.46
CA ALA A 269 -25.20 -25.44 -4.43
C ALA A 269 -25.87 -25.45 -5.82
N GLU A 270 -25.54 -24.47 -6.68
CA GLU A 270 -26.10 -24.19 -8.02
C GLU A 270 -27.62 -23.88 -8.03
N ILE A 271 -28.44 -24.87 -7.69
CA ILE A 271 -29.92 -24.83 -7.71
C ILE A 271 -30.51 -25.77 -6.63
N ILE A 272 -29.70 -26.12 -5.62
CA ILE A 272 -30.06 -27.06 -4.54
C ILE A 272 -29.59 -26.47 -3.22
N SER A 273 -30.52 -26.24 -2.30
CA SER A 273 -30.23 -25.93 -0.91
C SER A 273 -29.53 -27.11 -0.22
N VAL A 274 -28.38 -26.85 0.40
CA VAL A 274 -27.61 -27.83 1.16
C VAL A 274 -27.58 -27.39 2.61
N GLY A 275 -28.11 -28.22 3.51
CA GLY A 275 -28.08 -27.92 4.94
C GLY A 275 -26.65 -27.93 5.48
N LEU A 276 -26.30 -26.92 6.28
CA LEU A 276 -24.96 -26.75 6.84
C LEU A 276 -24.62 -27.80 7.91
N ALA A 277 -23.32 -27.88 8.27
CA ALA A 277 -22.79 -28.82 9.25
C ALA A 277 -22.37 -28.16 10.58
N VAL A 278 -22.14 -26.86 10.53
CA VAL A 278 -22.07 -25.87 11.60
C VAL A 278 -22.93 -24.71 11.06
N PRO A 279 -23.87 -24.15 11.84
CA PRO A 279 -24.58 -22.95 11.41
C PRO A 279 -23.63 -21.78 11.16
N GLY A 280 -24.14 -20.80 10.45
CA GLY A 280 -23.51 -19.51 10.24
C GLY A 280 -22.55 -19.39 9.05
N ASP A 281 -22.42 -18.16 8.54
CA ASP A 281 -21.35 -17.76 7.62
C ASP A 281 -20.44 -16.64 8.16
N GLY A 282 -20.90 -15.90 9.18
CA GLY A 282 -20.12 -14.90 9.92
C GLY A 282 -20.73 -13.50 9.97
N ILE A 283 -21.85 -13.26 9.28
CA ILE A 283 -22.69 -12.06 9.44
C ILE A 283 -23.78 -12.34 10.52
N PRO A 284 -24.14 -11.38 11.40
CA PRO A 284 -25.24 -11.57 12.37
C PRO A 284 -26.63 -11.37 11.76
N ASP A 285 -27.61 -12.16 12.20
CA ASP A 285 -28.98 -12.14 11.66
C ASP A 285 -29.62 -10.75 11.69
N GLY A 286 -29.43 -9.99 12.77
CA GLY A 286 -29.96 -8.64 12.96
C GLY A 286 -29.39 -7.63 11.97
N TRP A 287 -28.13 -7.79 11.56
CA TRP A 287 -27.51 -6.98 10.50
C TRP A 287 -28.10 -7.37 9.14
N GLU A 288 -28.14 -8.65 8.82
CA GLU A 288 -28.77 -9.18 7.61
C GLU A 288 -30.21 -8.68 7.43
N VAL A 289 -31.04 -8.73 8.48
CA VAL A 289 -32.46 -8.35 8.41
C VAL A 289 -32.64 -6.85 8.25
N HIS A 290 -31.76 -6.03 8.84
CA HIS A 290 -31.76 -4.59 8.62
C HIS A 290 -31.53 -4.25 7.14
N TYR A 291 -30.54 -4.89 6.53
CA TYR A 291 -30.16 -4.71 5.14
C TYR A 291 -30.83 -5.70 4.17
N GLY A 292 -31.87 -6.41 4.60
CA GLY A 292 -32.78 -7.18 3.75
C GLY A 292 -32.25 -8.49 3.14
N LEU A 293 -31.21 -9.10 3.73
CA LEU A 293 -30.67 -10.42 3.40
C LEU A 293 -31.55 -11.56 4.01
N ASP A 294 -31.09 -12.82 4.00
CA ASP A 294 -31.86 -14.00 4.44
C ASP A 294 -31.10 -14.81 5.52
N PRO A 295 -31.23 -14.49 6.84
CA PRO A 295 -30.42 -15.00 7.98
C PRO A 295 -30.62 -16.48 8.33
N ARG A 296 -30.36 -17.28 7.31
CA ARG A 296 -30.76 -18.67 7.08
C ARG A 296 -29.93 -19.27 5.94
N ASN A 297 -29.44 -18.44 4.99
CA ASN A 297 -29.01 -18.74 3.63
C ASN A 297 -27.49 -18.72 3.31
N ALA A 298 -26.53 -18.47 4.21
CA ALA A 298 -25.07 -18.70 4.06
C ALA A 298 -24.48 -18.67 2.63
N SER A 299 -24.85 -17.68 1.82
CA SER A 299 -24.61 -17.62 0.36
C SER A 299 -24.86 -16.24 -0.20
N ASP A 300 -25.60 -15.39 0.51
CA ASP A 300 -25.72 -13.95 0.31
C ASP A 300 -24.46 -13.24 0.79
N ALA A 301 -23.79 -13.67 1.87
CA ALA A 301 -22.55 -13.02 2.32
C ALA A 301 -21.44 -12.99 1.24
N ILE A 302 -21.48 -13.92 0.28
CA ILE A 302 -20.55 -13.99 -0.87
C ILE A 302 -21.18 -13.49 -2.19
N ILE A 303 -22.29 -12.76 -2.09
CA ILE A 303 -22.93 -12.07 -3.21
C ILE A 303 -22.64 -10.58 -3.05
N ASP A 304 -22.16 -10.01 -4.15
CA ASP A 304 -22.26 -8.59 -4.49
C ASP A 304 -23.73 -8.31 -4.87
N SER A 305 -24.41 -7.52 -4.04
CA SER A 305 -25.87 -7.40 -4.04
C SER A 305 -26.42 -6.30 -4.97
N ASP A 306 -25.65 -5.24 -5.18
CA ASP A 306 -26.01 -4.04 -5.91
C ASP A 306 -25.16 -3.80 -7.17
N SER A 307 -24.03 -4.51 -7.30
CA SER A 307 -23.11 -4.57 -8.44
C SER A 307 -22.17 -3.37 -8.58
N ASP A 308 -21.49 -3.01 -7.49
CA ASP A 308 -20.49 -1.93 -7.43
C ASP A 308 -19.01 -2.38 -7.59
N GLY A 309 -18.72 -3.67 -7.37
CA GLY A 309 -17.37 -4.24 -7.37
C GLY A 309 -16.53 -3.93 -8.61
N TRP A 310 -15.20 -3.84 -8.45
CA TRP A 310 -14.34 -3.14 -9.39
C TRP A 310 -13.30 -4.05 -10.10
N ASP A 311 -13.22 -3.90 -11.42
CA ASP A 311 -12.38 -4.65 -12.38
C ASP A 311 -10.91 -4.18 -12.30
N LEU A 312 -10.18 -4.68 -11.30
CA LEU A 312 -8.81 -4.26 -10.97
C LEU A 312 -7.77 -4.81 -11.95
N ASP A 313 -7.93 -6.05 -12.41
CA ASP A 313 -7.00 -6.66 -13.38
C ASP A 313 -7.29 -6.26 -14.84
N ARG A 314 -8.48 -5.66 -15.07
CA ARG A 314 -8.94 -5.03 -16.32
C ARG A 314 -9.12 -6.00 -17.49
N ASP A 315 -9.31 -7.30 -17.25
CA ASP A 315 -9.70 -8.27 -18.30
C ASP A 315 -11.15 -8.13 -18.80
N GLY A 316 -11.97 -7.34 -18.10
CA GLY A 316 -13.35 -7.01 -18.48
C GLY A 316 -14.42 -7.82 -17.74
N TYR A 317 -14.06 -8.51 -16.65
CA TYR A 317 -14.95 -9.38 -15.88
C TYR A 317 -14.63 -9.39 -14.38
N ILE A 318 -15.30 -8.54 -13.60
CA ILE A 318 -15.35 -8.61 -12.13
C ILE A 318 -15.49 -10.08 -11.67
N ILE A 319 -14.44 -10.63 -11.06
CA ILE A 319 -14.40 -12.02 -10.59
C ILE A 319 -15.28 -12.17 -9.35
N PRO A 320 -16.36 -12.98 -9.42
CA PRO A 320 -17.27 -13.18 -8.29
C PRO A 320 -16.70 -14.16 -7.28
N ASP A 321 -17.01 -13.92 -6.02
CA ASP A 321 -16.49 -14.69 -4.91
C ASP A 321 -17.01 -16.15 -4.87
N THR A 322 -16.28 -17.01 -4.16
CA THR A 322 -16.57 -18.44 -4.01
C THR A 322 -16.72 -18.90 -2.57
N SER A 323 -16.30 -18.07 -1.61
CA SER A 323 -16.41 -18.28 -0.17
C SER A 323 -15.90 -17.06 0.60
N VAL A 324 -16.41 -16.84 1.81
CA VAL A 324 -15.86 -15.90 2.82
C VAL A 324 -14.33 -16.00 3.01
N ALA A 325 -13.73 -17.15 2.72
CA ALA A 325 -12.28 -17.37 2.80
C ALA A 325 -11.50 -17.06 1.49
N THR A 326 -12.16 -16.51 0.47
CA THR A 326 -11.57 -16.12 -0.83
C THR A 326 -11.86 -14.66 -1.22
N SER A 327 -12.69 -13.93 -0.47
CA SER A 327 -13.16 -12.58 -0.80
C SER A 327 -12.03 -11.60 -1.11
N SER A 328 -11.01 -11.59 -0.24
CA SER A 328 -9.72 -10.88 -0.42
C SER A 328 -8.90 -11.23 -1.69
N TRP A 329 -9.38 -12.11 -2.56
CA TRP A 329 -8.83 -12.47 -3.89
C TRP A 329 -9.87 -12.39 -5.03
N GLY A 330 -11.10 -11.93 -4.74
CA GLY A 330 -12.12 -11.60 -5.74
C GLY A 330 -12.02 -10.13 -6.16
N GLU A 331 -12.98 -9.72 -6.98
CA GLU A 331 -13.18 -8.32 -7.40
C GLU A 331 -14.63 -7.86 -7.17
N SER A 332 -15.56 -8.81 -6.98
CA SER A 332 -16.88 -8.52 -6.43
C SER A 332 -16.73 -8.09 -4.97
N PHE A 333 -17.10 -6.86 -4.65
CA PHE A 333 -17.22 -6.40 -3.27
C PHE A 333 -18.41 -7.14 -2.65
N SER A 334 -18.17 -7.88 -1.58
CA SER A 334 -19.15 -8.83 -1.04
C SER A 334 -19.82 -8.31 0.23
N ASN A 335 -21.10 -8.65 0.44
CA ASN A 335 -21.85 -8.32 1.67
C ASN A 335 -21.05 -8.66 2.96
N TYR A 336 -20.22 -9.72 2.93
CA TYR A 336 -19.32 -10.08 4.03
C TYR A 336 -18.20 -9.05 4.27
N GLU A 337 -17.61 -8.51 3.22
CA GLU A 337 -16.53 -7.53 3.32
C GLU A 337 -17.05 -6.20 3.82
N GLU A 338 -18.22 -5.77 3.37
CA GLU A 338 -18.96 -4.64 3.93
C GLU A 338 -19.28 -4.83 5.41
N TYR A 339 -19.78 -6.00 5.82
CA TYR A 339 -19.96 -6.32 7.23
C TYR A 339 -18.63 -6.28 8.01
N MET A 340 -17.51 -6.68 7.38
CA MET A 340 -16.18 -6.58 7.99
C MET A 340 -15.65 -5.14 8.08
N ILE A 341 -16.07 -4.22 7.19
CA ILE A 341 -15.90 -2.77 7.34
C ILE A 341 -16.74 -2.29 8.53
N PHE A 342 -18.04 -2.59 8.57
CA PHE A 342 -18.95 -2.24 9.67
C PHE A 342 -18.40 -2.65 11.05
N TYR A 343 -17.87 -3.88 11.13
CA TYR A 343 -17.36 -4.47 12.35
C TYR A 343 -16.04 -3.82 12.82
N ASP A 344 -15.14 -3.46 11.90
CA ASP A 344 -13.82 -2.86 12.14
C ASP A 344 -13.03 -3.48 13.32
N GLN A 345 -12.97 -4.82 13.34
CA GLN A 345 -12.35 -5.61 14.42
C GLN A 345 -12.93 -5.32 15.83
N GLY A 346 -14.11 -4.71 15.93
CA GLY A 346 -14.72 -4.13 17.14
C GLY A 346 -14.47 -2.63 17.37
N VAL A 347 -14.33 -1.78 16.33
CA VAL A 347 -14.36 -0.29 16.43
C VAL A 347 -15.56 0.27 15.66
N SER A 348 -16.76 -0.20 15.99
CA SER A 348 -17.98 0.14 15.26
C SER A 348 -18.61 1.50 15.63
N VAL A 349 -17.83 2.48 16.11
CA VAL A 349 -18.34 3.68 16.83
C VAL A 349 -17.76 4.97 16.24
N THR A 350 -18.62 5.97 16.01
CA THR A 350 -18.23 7.28 15.46
C THR A 350 -17.08 7.95 16.25
N PRO A 351 -15.97 8.31 15.57
CA PRO A 351 -14.81 8.97 16.18
C PRO A 351 -15.07 10.46 16.43
N GLY A 352 -14.07 11.13 17.01
CA GLY A 352 -14.13 12.56 17.33
C GLY A 352 -13.85 12.84 18.80
N LEU A 353 -14.44 13.91 19.32
CA LEU A 353 -14.27 14.34 20.70
C LEU A 353 -15.57 14.09 21.50
N ARG A 354 -15.53 13.21 22.51
CA ARG A 354 -16.66 12.98 23.43
C ARG A 354 -16.40 13.60 24.80
N SER A 355 -17.43 14.10 25.46
CA SER A 355 -17.31 14.88 26.70
C SER A 355 -18.42 14.64 27.72
N ILE A 356 -18.08 14.69 29.02
CA ILE A 356 -19.03 14.49 30.13
C ILE A 356 -18.66 15.32 31.38
N ASP A 357 -19.67 15.87 32.06
CA ASP A 357 -19.49 16.70 33.25
C ASP A 357 -19.39 15.83 34.52
N LEU A 358 -18.16 15.68 35.05
CA LEU A 358 -17.89 14.92 36.28
C LEU A 358 -18.56 15.52 37.54
N SER A 359 -19.17 16.70 37.45
CA SER A 359 -19.85 17.38 38.55
C SER A 359 -21.37 17.19 38.59
N ASN A 360 -22.00 16.69 37.51
CA ASN A 360 -23.45 16.43 37.43
C ASN A 360 -23.71 15.00 36.93
N SER A 361 -24.42 14.19 37.72
CA SER A 361 -24.77 12.80 37.40
C SER A 361 -26.07 12.69 36.57
N ASP A 362 -26.09 13.33 35.40
CA ASP A 362 -27.09 13.08 34.36
C ASP A 362 -26.32 12.40 33.20
N ASP A 363 -26.71 11.18 32.81
CA ASP A 363 -25.84 10.22 32.09
C ASP A 363 -25.60 10.52 30.59
N SER A 364 -25.88 11.75 30.13
CA SER A 364 -25.72 12.16 28.72
C SER A 364 -24.36 12.80 28.44
N PHE A 365 -23.57 12.21 27.54
CA PHE A 365 -22.37 12.84 26.99
C PHE A 365 -22.69 13.80 25.83
N SER A 366 -21.68 14.52 25.34
CA SER A 366 -21.75 15.37 24.14
C SER A 366 -20.56 15.11 23.21
N THR A 367 -20.85 14.92 21.92
CA THR A 367 -19.89 14.62 20.85
C THR A 367 -19.61 15.87 20.00
N TYR A 368 -18.38 15.97 19.47
CA TYR A 368 -17.95 16.94 18.47
C TYR A 368 -17.13 16.24 17.38
N ASP A 369 -17.44 16.54 16.12
CA ASP A 369 -16.94 15.95 14.88
C ASP A 369 -16.96 17.00 13.73
N GLN A 370 -16.69 16.60 12.48
CA GLN A 370 -16.73 17.47 11.29
C GLN A 370 -18.14 18.02 10.94
N SER A 371 -19.21 17.32 11.33
CA SER A 371 -20.60 17.74 11.07
C SER A 371 -21.16 18.71 12.13
N THR A 372 -20.63 18.64 13.35
CA THR A 372 -21.13 19.38 14.52
C THR A 372 -20.83 20.88 14.51
N SER A 373 -21.35 21.60 15.51
CA SER A 373 -21.06 23.01 15.75
C SER A 373 -20.89 23.24 17.26
N PRO A 374 -19.67 23.54 17.75
CA PRO A 374 -18.42 23.80 17.02
C PRO A 374 -17.84 22.55 16.31
N GLN A 375 -17.32 22.76 15.11
CA GLN A 375 -16.76 21.76 14.19
C GLN A 375 -15.30 21.43 14.49
N LEU A 376 -14.87 20.18 14.23
CA LEU A 376 -13.46 19.77 14.14
C LEU A 376 -12.96 19.80 12.67
N VAL A 377 -11.65 20.03 12.46
CA VAL A 377 -10.97 19.82 11.16
C VAL A 377 -11.28 18.43 10.63
N ASP A 378 -11.06 17.43 11.49
CA ASP A 378 -11.15 16.02 11.18
C ASP A 378 -11.56 15.24 12.44
N ALA A 379 -12.23 14.09 12.27
CA ALA A 379 -12.76 13.30 13.37
C ALA A 379 -11.75 12.29 13.96
N ALA A 380 -10.64 11.97 13.30
CA ALA A 380 -9.65 11.01 13.78
C ALA A 380 -8.78 11.60 14.90
N VAL A 381 -9.32 11.70 16.11
CA VAL A 381 -8.65 12.36 17.25
C VAL A 381 -7.62 11.44 17.89
N HIS A 382 -6.34 11.67 17.62
CA HIS A 382 -5.24 10.96 18.28
C HIS A 382 -4.82 11.61 19.61
N THR A 383 -4.83 12.94 19.71
CA THR A 383 -4.23 13.67 20.87
C THR A 383 -5.04 14.89 21.32
N ILE A 384 -5.15 15.10 22.64
CA ILE A 384 -5.85 16.27 23.21
C ILE A 384 -5.00 16.93 24.31
N ILE A 385 -4.69 18.21 24.14
CA ILE A 385 -3.92 19.04 25.09
C ILE A 385 -4.84 20.12 25.69
N SER A 386 -4.90 20.21 27.02
CA SER A 386 -5.85 21.10 27.73
C SER A 386 -5.20 22.39 28.26
N ASP A 387 -5.54 23.53 27.67
CA ASP A 387 -5.13 24.85 28.16
C ASP A 387 -6.10 25.39 29.23
N ASN A 388 -5.87 24.93 30.46
CA ASN A 388 -6.55 25.39 31.67
C ASN A 388 -6.24 26.86 32.05
N GLN A 389 -5.43 27.62 31.28
CA GLN A 389 -5.24 29.06 31.48
C GLN A 389 -6.12 29.92 30.57
N ARG A 390 -6.58 29.36 29.44
CA ARG A 390 -7.35 30.07 28.40
C ARG A 390 -8.74 29.45 28.16
N ASP A 391 -9.15 28.47 28.99
CA ASP A 391 -10.41 27.73 28.95
C ASP A 391 -10.62 26.95 27.62
N ARG A 392 -9.55 26.29 27.11
CA ARG A 392 -9.49 25.70 25.76
C ARG A 392 -8.89 24.30 25.71
N LEU A 393 -9.15 23.61 24.60
CA LEU A 393 -8.46 22.40 24.16
C LEU A 393 -7.74 22.66 22.83
N LEU A 394 -6.58 22.03 22.63
CA LEU A 394 -6.01 21.76 21.32
C LEU A 394 -6.25 20.28 21.02
N VAL A 395 -6.99 20.00 19.95
CA VAL A 395 -7.31 18.66 19.46
C VAL A 395 -6.45 18.43 18.22
N GLY A 396 -5.55 17.45 18.29
CA GLY A 396 -4.79 16.97 17.13
C GLY A 396 -5.55 15.80 16.50
N SER A 397 -6.04 16.02 15.29
CA SER A 397 -6.71 15.06 14.42
C SER A 397 -5.83 14.75 13.21
N GLU A 398 -6.12 13.70 12.46
CA GLU A 398 -5.19 13.15 11.45
C GLU A 398 -4.73 14.19 10.41
N PHE A 399 -5.66 14.97 9.85
CA PHE A 399 -5.38 15.99 8.84
C PHE A 399 -5.27 17.44 9.38
N GLY A 400 -5.09 17.62 10.71
CA GLY A 400 -4.81 18.95 11.26
C GLY A 400 -5.11 19.18 12.75
N ILE A 401 -5.26 20.45 13.13
CA ILE A 401 -5.39 20.86 14.54
C ILE A 401 -6.60 21.76 14.75
N THR A 402 -7.48 21.38 15.67
CA THR A 402 -8.63 22.20 16.10
C THR A 402 -8.38 22.82 17.48
N ILE A 403 -8.46 24.15 17.57
CA ILE A 403 -8.48 24.88 18.85
C ILE A 403 -9.94 25.06 19.27
N LEU A 404 -10.38 24.35 20.30
CA LEU A 404 -11.77 24.32 20.77
C LEU A 404 -11.96 25.11 22.08
N ASP A 405 -12.98 25.96 22.12
CA ASP A 405 -13.52 26.64 23.30
C ASP A 405 -14.93 26.08 23.59
N PRO A 406 -15.03 25.02 24.42
CA PRO A 406 -16.30 24.30 24.68
C PRO A 406 -17.25 25.06 25.60
N PHE A 407 -16.91 26.27 26.05
CA PHE A 407 -17.76 27.12 26.89
C PHE A 407 -18.42 28.27 26.12
N ASN A 408 -17.96 28.56 24.90
CA ASN A 408 -18.47 29.63 24.04
C ASN A 408 -18.99 29.13 22.68
N ASP A 409 -18.94 27.82 22.42
CA ASP A 409 -19.29 27.17 21.14
C ASP A 409 -18.44 27.70 19.95
N ILE A 410 -17.12 27.76 20.13
CA ILE A 410 -16.17 28.28 19.12
C ILE A 410 -15.04 27.28 18.90
N SER A 411 -14.83 26.86 17.65
CA SER A 411 -13.58 26.27 17.18
C SER A 411 -12.78 27.24 16.31
N THR A 412 -11.48 27.01 16.19
CA THR A 412 -10.60 27.54 15.13
C THR A 412 -9.88 26.36 14.52
N MET A 413 -10.02 26.17 13.22
CA MET A 413 -9.50 25.04 12.46
C MET A 413 -8.16 25.43 11.81
N ILE A 414 -7.23 24.49 11.74
CA ILE A 414 -5.92 24.59 11.09
C ILE A 414 -5.72 23.28 10.34
N GLU A 415 -6.15 23.25 9.09
CA GLU A 415 -5.88 22.14 8.15
C GLU A 415 -4.38 22.07 7.81
N PHE A 416 -3.89 20.88 7.46
CA PHE A 416 -2.54 20.65 6.93
C PHE A 416 -2.55 20.55 5.40
N PRO A 417 -1.39 20.69 4.71
CA PRO A 417 -1.29 20.42 3.27
C PRO A 417 -1.62 18.96 2.90
N SER A 418 -1.95 18.70 1.63
CA SER A 418 -2.13 17.36 1.06
C SER A 418 -1.01 16.39 1.47
N GLY A 419 -1.35 15.12 1.66
CA GLY A 419 -0.40 14.07 2.05
C GLY A 419 0.36 14.28 3.37
N ILE A 420 -0.04 15.21 4.27
CA ILE A 420 0.54 15.38 5.61
C ILE A 420 -0.42 14.82 6.68
N VAL A 421 -0.03 13.69 7.28
CA VAL A 421 -0.77 12.97 8.33
C VAL A 421 -0.13 13.16 9.69
N LEU A 422 -0.91 13.51 10.72
CA LEU A 422 -0.47 13.78 12.10
C LEU A 422 -0.51 12.53 12.99
N ASN A 423 0.63 11.90 13.24
CA ASN A 423 0.69 10.75 14.15
C ASN A 423 0.59 11.15 15.63
N SER A 424 1.24 12.24 16.05
CA SER A 424 1.34 12.63 17.47
C SER A 424 1.72 14.10 17.67
N MET A 425 1.36 14.66 18.83
CA MET A 425 1.52 16.07 19.17
C MET A 425 1.91 16.26 20.65
N MET A 426 2.90 17.12 20.94
CA MET A 426 3.34 17.47 22.29
C MET A 426 3.50 18.98 22.50
N ASP A 427 3.00 19.51 23.62
CA ASP A 427 3.30 20.86 24.08
C ASP A 427 4.68 20.96 24.75
N TRP A 428 5.43 22.02 24.43
CA TRP A 428 6.71 22.29 25.08
C TRP A 428 6.94 23.79 25.25
N SER A 429 7.40 24.21 26.43
CA SER A 429 7.75 25.61 26.73
C SER A 429 9.23 25.77 27.07
N ASP A 430 9.86 26.80 26.50
CA ASP A 430 11.21 27.23 26.86
C ASP A 430 11.21 28.70 27.32
N GLY A 431 11.39 28.89 28.63
CA GLY A 431 11.53 30.22 29.24
C GLY A 431 10.21 30.98 29.38
N ASP A 432 9.94 31.88 28.42
CA ASP A 432 8.73 32.70 28.32
C ASP A 432 7.93 32.40 27.01
N ASP A 433 8.43 31.49 26.15
CA ASP A 433 7.90 31.18 24.82
C ASP A 433 7.33 29.73 24.76
N ASP A 434 6.17 29.55 24.12
CA ASP A 434 5.44 28.28 23.98
C ASP A 434 5.62 27.69 22.55
N TYR A 435 5.87 26.38 22.44
CA TYR A 435 6.05 25.64 21.19
C TYR A 435 5.18 24.38 21.13
N LEU A 436 4.97 23.87 19.93
CA LEU A 436 4.28 22.62 19.64
C LEU A 436 5.20 21.73 18.79
N VAL A 437 5.39 20.48 19.21
CA VAL A 437 6.13 19.47 18.46
C VAL A 437 5.13 18.53 17.80
N LEU A 438 5.24 18.34 16.49
CA LEU A 438 4.39 17.50 15.66
C LEU A 438 5.23 16.34 15.11
N LEU A 439 4.69 15.12 15.17
CA LEU A 439 5.19 13.97 14.44
C LEU A 439 4.22 13.64 13.31
N THR A 440 4.74 13.45 12.10
CA THR A 440 3.95 13.21 10.89
C THR A 440 4.42 11.99 10.11
N ASN A 441 3.66 11.62 9.08
CA ASN A 441 4.07 10.62 8.08
C ASN A 441 5.36 10.98 7.31
N LYS A 442 5.69 12.28 7.15
CA LYS A 442 6.95 12.72 6.51
C LYS A 442 8.10 12.89 7.52
N GLY A 443 7.85 13.28 8.79
CA GLY A 443 8.93 13.43 9.78
C GLY A 443 8.56 14.12 11.10
N ILE A 444 9.40 15.06 11.57
CA ILE A 444 9.20 15.85 12.80
C ILE A 444 9.27 17.36 12.51
N THR A 445 8.29 18.11 13.00
CA THR A 445 8.13 19.56 12.77
C THR A 445 7.89 20.31 14.09
N ILE A 446 8.41 21.53 14.22
CA ILE A 446 8.27 22.38 15.43
C ILE A 446 7.68 23.74 15.08
N VAL A 447 6.60 24.09 15.78
CA VAL A 447 5.76 25.27 15.52
C VAL A 447 5.73 26.22 16.73
N GLU A 448 5.69 27.53 16.51
CA GLU A 448 5.51 28.53 17.58
C GLU A 448 4.03 28.66 17.98
N VAL A 449 3.73 28.78 19.28
CA VAL A 449 2.35 28.89 19.78
C VAL A 449 2.06 30.30 20.30
N GLN A 450 1.75 31.24 19.39
CA GLN A 450 1.52 32.63 19.74
C GLN A 450 0.13 32.84 20.39
N ASN A 451 0.14 33.17 21.69
CA ASN A 451 -1.05 33.38 22.54
C ASN A 451 -1.97 32.14 22.70
N GLY A 452 -1.49 30.93 22.41
CA GLY A 452 -2.33 29.72 22.39
C GLY A 452 -2.96 29.46 21.02
N VAL A 453 -2.24 29.81 19.93
CA VAL A 453 -2.57 29.48 18.53
C VAL A 453 -1.25 29.06 17.86
N PRO A 454 -1.13 27.81 17.35
CA PRO A 454 0.03 27.41 16.53
C PRO A 454 0.16 28.30 15.28
N GLN A 455 1.37 28.62 14.87
CA GLN A 455 1.64 29.42 13.67
C GLN A 455 2.11 28.50 12.54
N ILE A 456 1.14 27.82 11.90
CA ILE A 456 1.37 26.90 10.78
C ILE A 456 1.08 27.64 9.47
N GLU A 457 2.05 27.57 8.56
CA GLU A 457 2.01 28.00 7.16
C GLU A 457 2.51 26.81 6.31
N SER A 458 2.16 26.67 5.02
CA SER A 458 2.46 25.43 4.24
C SER A 458 3.94 25.03 4.29
N SER A 459 4.85 26.00 4.20
CA SER A 459 6.30 25.83 4.30
C SER A 459 6.83 25.48 5.70
N SER A 460 5.96 25.16 6.66
CA SER A 460 6.37 24.68 8.00
C SER A 460 6.87 23.23 7.95
N PHE A 461 6.39 22.44 6.99
CA PHE A 461 6.72 21.02 6.87
C PHE A 461 7.97 20.77 5.99
N GLU A 462 8.29 21.70 5.08
CA GLU A 462 9.49 21.71 4.24
C GLU A 462 10.81 21.58 5.04
N GLU A 463 11.83 20.92 4.46
CA GLU A 463 13.10 20.65 5.15
C GLU A 463 13.82 21.93 5.56
N SER A 464 14.01 22.12 6.87
CA SER A 464 14.40 23.40 7.47
C SER A 464 15.12 23.19 8.81
N GLU A 465 15.53 24.27 9.49
CA GLU A 465 16.03 24.13 10.88
C GLU A 465 14.93 23.66 11.85
N SER A 466 13.65 23.76 11.47
CA SER A 466 12.45 23.47 12.28
C SER A 466 11.64 22.24 11.86
N SER A 467 11.89 21.68 10.68
CA SER A 467 11.28 20.43 10.19
C SER A 467 12.33 19.56 9.53
N ILE A 468 12.36 18.27 9.88
CA ILE A 468 13.24 17.28 9.24
C ILE A 468 12.41 16.11 8.74
N SER A 469 12.44 15.91 7.42
CA SER A 469 11.87 14.74 6.75
C SER A 469 12.77 13.51 6.95
N ILE A 470 12.18 12.39 7.37
CA ILE A 470 12.88 11.11 7.58
C ILE A 470 11.95 9.88 7.54
N GLY A 471 10.68 10.07 7.16
CA GLY A 471 9.64 9.03 7.19
C GLY A 471 8.74 9.09 8.44
N SER A 472 7.77 8.17 8.52
CA SER A 472 6.64 8.25 9.45
C SER A 472 7.04 8.03 10.91
N MET A 473 6.98 9.10 11.71
CA MET A 473 7.31 9.06 13.13
C MET A 473 6.06 8.86 13.97
N ASN A 474 5.94 7.74 14.68
CA ASN A 474 4.71 7.39 15.42
C ASN A 474 4.69 7.94 16.85
N GLU A 475 5.83 7.88 17.57
CA GLU A 475 5.89 8.13 19.01
C GLU A 475 7.19 8.85 19.40
N MET A 476 7.16 9.64 20.49
CA MET A 476 8.31 10.35 21.04
C MET A 476 8.36 10.37 22.57
N VAL A 477 9.56 10.19 23.14
CA VAL A 477 9.79 10.25 24.59
C VAL A 477 10.86 11.27 24.97
N VAL A 478 10.53 12.11 25.95
CA VAL A 478 11.42 13.17 26.46
C VAL A 478 12.54 12.59 27.34
N LEU A 479 13.79 12.82 26.94
CA LEU A 479 14.99 12.39 27.64
C LEU A 479 15.40 13.40 28.73
N ARG A 480 15.39 12.95 29.99
CA ARG A 480 15.73 13.74 31.18
C ARG A 480 17.25 13.80 31.38
N THR A 481 17.96 14.33 30.39
CA THR A 481 19.43 14.50 30.38
C THR A 481 19.91 15.54 31.40
N GLY A 482 19.08 16.56 31.66
CA GLY A 482 19.48 17.76 32.39
C GLY A 482 20.33 18.75 31.59
N SER A 483 20.32 18.69 30.25
CA SER A 483 21.03 19.60 29.35
C SER A 483 20.52 21.05 29.45
N GLY A 484 19.20 21.21 29.55
CA GLY A 484 18.49 22.49 29.43
C GLY A 484 17.76 22.67 28.09
N ASN A 485 18.01 21.79 27.11
CA ASN A 485 17.27 21.66 25.86
C ASN A 485 16.14 20.61 26.03
N LEU A 486 15.24 20.53 25.04
CA LEU A 486 14.36 19.38 24.86
C LEU A 486 15.14 18.28 24.12
N ASP A 487 15.69 17.32 24.87
CA ASP A 487 16.28 16.12 24.28
C ASP A 487 15.20 15.04 24.14
N VAL A 488 15.09 14.39 22.98
CA VAL A 488 14.03 13.41 22.67
C VAL A 488 14.60 12.14 22.03
N MET A 489 13.89 11.03 22.21
CA MET A 489 14.01 9.81 21.41
C MET A 489 12.71 9.62 20.63
N ILE A 490 12.82 9.31 19.35
CA ILE A 490 11.70 9.26 18.38
C ILE A 490 11.72 7.90 17.68
N PHE A 491 10.54 7.35 17.39
CA PHE A 491 10.36 6.00 16.85
C PHE A 491 9.53 6.00 15.55
N SER A 492 10.02 5.28 14.53
CA SER A 492 9.32 4.97 13.26
C SER A 492 9.20 3.46 13.17
N GLY A 493 8.11 2.88 13.68
CA GLY A 493 7.92 1.44 13.79
C GLY A 493 9.03 0.72 14.59
N GLN A 494 10.06 0.26 13.87
CA GLN A 494 11.21 -0.51 14.39
C GLN A 494 12.50 0.30 14.48
N ASP A 495 12.58 1.46 13.82
CA ASP A 495 13.76 2.32 13.80
C ASP A 495 13.67 3.46 14.81
N VAL A 496 14.83 3.86 15.35
CA VAL A 496 14.93 4.75 16.51
C VAL A 496 16.04 5.77 16.33
N TRP A 497 15.73 7.03 16.64
CA TRP A 497 16.68 8.14 16.64
C TRP A 497 16.62 8.92 17.96
N THR A 498 17.63 9.76 18.17
CA THR A 498 17.60 10.83 19.18
C THR A 498 17.88 12.19 18.55
N ALA A 499 17.23 13.22 19.07
CA ALA A 499 17.41 14.62 18.68
C ALA A 499 17.55 15.52 19.91
N SER A 500 18.07 16.73 19.71
CA SER A 500 18.14 17.79 20.72
C SER A 500 17.55 19.08 20.15
N ILE A 501 16.54 19.62 20.80
CA ILE A 501 15.73 20.74 20.32
C ILE A 501 16.03 21.98 21.17
N SER A 502 16.21 23.13 20.52
CA SER A 502 16.58 24.40 21.17
C SER A 502 15.85 25.56 20.49
N GLY A 503 14.80 26.09 21.15
CA GLY A 503 13.75 26.84 20.46
C GLY A 503 13.19 26.04 19.27
N GLN A 504 12.94 26.72 18.15
CA GLN A 504 12.52 26.09 16.88
C GLN A 504 13.58 25.16 16.24
N SER A 505 14.86 25.22 16.65
CA SER A 505 15.93 24.49 15.94
C SER A 505 16.11 23.03 16.41
N ILE A 506 16.00 22.09 15.48
CA ILE A 506 16.29 20.66 15.67
C ILE A 506 17.77 20.41 15.36
N ASN A 507 18.53 19.87 16.33
CA ASN A 507 19.88 19.38 16.07
C ASN A 507 19.82 17.99 15.41
N SER A 508 20.69 17.77 14.43
CA SER A 508 20.81 16.54 13.61
C SER A 508 20.44 15.24 14.33
N LEU A 509 19.49 14.51 13.76
CA LEU A 509 19.04 13.19 14.22
C LEU A 509 20.21 12.19 14.29
N ILE A 510 20.24 11.39 15.35
CA ILE A 510 21.24 10.34 15.60
C ILE A 510 20.51 8.99 15.67
N TYR A 511 20.68 8.18 14.64
CA TYR A 511 20.18 6.79 14.57
C TYR A 511 20.84 5.89 15.62
N LEU A 512 20.09 4.91 16.14
CA LEU A 512 20.50 4.05 17.26
C LEU A 512 20.47 2.55 16.93
N ASP A 513 21.48 2.09 16.18
CA ASP A 513 21.68 0.68 15.77
C ASP A 513 21.27 -0.36 16.83
N SER A 514 21.73 -0.17 18.08
CA SER A 514 21.59 -1.14 19.17
C SER A 514 20.17 -1.38 19.68
N ILE A 515 19.20 -0.50 19.39
CA ILE A 515 17.78 -0.72 19.70
C ILE A 515 17.01 -1.14 18.45
N SER A 516 17.27 -0.53 17.29
CA SER A 516 16.65 -0.93 16.02
C SER A 516 16.96 -2.39 15.64
N GLU A 517 18.21 -2.86 15.86
CA GLU A 517 18.57 -4.27 15.68
C GLU A 517 17.77 -5.19 16.61
N ILE A 518 17.41 -4.76 17.83
CA ILE A 518 16.64 -5.58 18.77
C ILE A 518 15.15 -5.61 18.40
N LEU A 519 14.57 -4.49 17.98
CA LEU A 519 13.18 -4.40 17.54
C LEU A 519 12.94 -5.24 16.27
N SER A 520 13.75 -5.01 15.23
CA SER A 520 13.69 -5.75 13.96
C SER A 520 13.92 -7.26 14.11
N ASN A 521 14.91 -7.71 14.90
CA ASN A 521 15.11 -9.14 15.16
C ASN A 521 13.95 -9.83 15.92
N ASN A 522 12.98 -9.08 16.46
CA ASN A 522 11.78 -9.62 17.11
C ASN A 522 10.48 -9.31 16.34
N ALA A 523 10.55 -8.55 15.24
CA ALA A 523 9.42 -7.98 14.52
C ALA A 523 8.41 -7.36 15.49
N ALA A 524 8.85 -6.30 16.18
CA ALA A 524 8.07 -5.58 17.20
C ALA A 524 8.20 -4.07 17.00
N ASN A 525 7.08 -3.37 16.95
CA ASN A 525 6.99 -1.93 16.73
C ASN A 525 6.76 -1.21 18.07
N VAL A 526 7.20 0.04 18.19
CA VAL A 526 7.04 0.84 19.43
C VAL A 526 5.70 1.57 19.45
N ASN A 527 4.87 1.26 20.46
CA ASN A 527 3.58 1.93 20.68
C ASN A 527 3.70 3.08 21.68
N THR A 528 4.63 2.99 22.64
CA THR A 528 4.74 3.96 23.74
C THR A 528 6.12 3.91 24.40
N ALA A 529 6.64 5.04 24.90
CA ALA A 529 7.86 5.03 25.72
C ALA A 529 7.85 6.00 26.91
N LEU A 530 8.47 5.59 28.03
CA LEU A 530 8.45 6.34 29.29
C LEU A 530 9.83 6.37 29.98
N HIS A 531 10.40 7.57 30.08
CA HIS A 531 11.70 7.80 30.71
C HIS A 531 11.59 8.40 32.12
N MET A 532 12.12 7.68 33.12
CA MET A 532 11.91 7.95 34.54
C MET A 532 13.21 8.13 35.34
N GLU A 533 13.26 9.15 36.19
CA GLU A 533 14.34 9.35 37.15
C GLU A 533 14.22 8.39 38.35
N MET A 534 15.26 7.57 38.59
CA MET A 534 15.30 6.65 39.73
C MET A 534 16.08 7.22 40.93
N ASN A 535 15.47 7.20 42.11
CA ASN A 535 16.09 7.68 43.35
C ASN A 535 17.37 6.90 43.73
N GLY A 536 18.54 7.46 43.40
CA GLY A 536 19.85 6.88 43.73
C GLY A 536 20.40 5.89 42.70
N ARG A 537 19.86 5.88 41.47
CA ARG A 537 20.44 5.22 40.28
C ARG A 537 20.56 6.24 39.13
N GLY A 538 20.96 5.79 37.95
CA GLY A 538 20.64 6.52 36.71
C GLY A 538 19.14 6.37 36.38
N PRO A 539 18.61 7.20 35.46
CA PRO A 539 17.25 7.02 34.97
C PRO A 539 17.08 5.70 34.21
N LEU A 540 15.81 5.33 34.01
CA LEU A 540 15.36 4.11 33.35
C LEU A 540 14.36 4.50 32.26
N LEU A 541 14.62 4.07 31.04
CA LEU A 541 13.66 4.09 29.95
C LEU A 541 12.89 2.76 29.94
N LEU A 542 11.57 2.83 29.83
CA LEU A 542 10.69 1.72 29.46
C LEU A 542 10.17 1.97 28.05
N ILE A 543 10.03 0.91 27.26
CA ILE A 543 9.49 0.96 25.89
C ILE A 543 8.42 -0.14 25.78
N GLY A 544 7.20 0.25 25.46
CA GLY A 544 6.07 -0.63 25.16
C GLY A 544 6.02 -0.91 23.66
N THR A 545 5.76 -2.17 23.32
CA THR A 545 5.67 -2.65 21.94
C THR A 545 4.53 -3.65 21.82
N ASP A 546 4.07 -3.89 20.61
CA ASP A 546 3.22 -5.05 20.26
C ASP A 546 3.92 -6.42 20.50
N GLY A 547 5.25 -6.40 20.71
CA GLY A 547 6.09 -7.55 21.03
C GLY A 547 6.24 -7.86 22.53
N GLY A 548 5.95 -6.91 23.42
CA GLY A 548 6.28 -6.99 24.85
C GLY A 548 6.68 -5.65 25.50
N LEU A 549 7.28 -5.74 26.68
CA LEU A 549 7.85 -4.60 27.41
C LEU A 549 9.37 -4.70 27.46
N MET A 550 10.06 -3.66 26.97
CA MET A 550 11.51 -3.49 27.09
C MET A 550 11.88 -2.47 28.18
N ALA A 551 13.11 -2.57 28.66
CA ALA A 551 13.72 -1.60 29.56
C ALA A 551 15.18 -1.34 29.20
N TRP A 552 15.65 -0.13 29.48
CA TRP A 552 16.99 0.33 29.17
C TRP A 552 17.50 1.31 30.23
N ASN A 553 18.65 1.03 30.83
CA ASN A 553 19.33 1.99 31.71
C ASN A 553 20.14 2.94 30.82
N THR A 554 19.55 4.04 30.38
CA THR A 554 20.22 5.09 29.59
C THR A 554 19.84 6.48 30.10
N THR A 555 20.69 7.47 29.83
CA THR A 555 20.50 8.89 30.19
C THR A 555 20.12 9.78 29.01
N ASP A 556 20.55 9.37 27.82
CA ASP A 556 20.75 10.18 26.61
C ASP A 556 20.54 9.34 25.34
N GLY A 557 19.85 8.20 25.46
CA GLY A 557 19.66 7.23 24.38
C GLY A 557 20.92 6.45 23.98
N SER A 558 22.05 6.63 24.69
CA SER A 558 23.30 5.92 24.36
C SER A 558 23.49 4.63 25.17
N ASP A 559 24.25 3.68 24.60
CA ASP A 559 24.75 2.47 25.27
C ASP A 559 25.78 2.74 26.40
N SER A 560 26.06 4.01 26.72
CA SER A 560 27.15 4.40 27.63
C SER A 560 26.96 3.90 29.08
N VAL A 561 25.72 3.62 29.47
CA VAL A 561 25.32 3.12 30.80
C VAL A 561 24.94 1.63 30.79
N GLY A 562 24.40 1.13 29.67
CA GLY A 562 24.04 -0.26 29.42
C GLY A 562 23.23 -0.38 28.12
N THR A 563 22.93 -1.60 27.68
CA THR A 563 22.11 -1.89 26.48
C THR A 563 20.63 -2.10 26.85
N PRO A 564 19.69 -2.11 25.88
CA PRO A 564 18.29 -2.50 26.10
C PRO A 564 18.15 -3.99 26.50
N TRP A 565 17.03 -4.37 27.13
CA TRP A 565 16.61 -5.76 27.31
C TRP A 565 15.08 -5.92 27.44
N TRP A 566 14.54 -7.05 27.00
CA TRP A 566 13.14 -7.45 27.23
C TRP A 566 12.89 -7.81 28.71
N ILE A 567 11.84 -7.26 29.32
CA ILE A 567 11.30 -7.70 30.61
C ILE A 567 10.40 -8.93 30.38
N PHE A 568 9.50 -8.82 29.41
CA PHE A 568 8.64 -9.90 28.92
C PHE A 568 8.40 -9.74 27.42
N ASN A 569 7.98 -10.80 26.73
CA ASN A 569 7.68 -10.80 25.30
C ASN A 569 6.49 -11.72 24.95
N ARG A 570 6.13 -11.82 23.66
CA ARG A 570 5.06 -12.69 23.11
C ARG A 570 5.10 -14.16 23.59
N GLU A 571 6.24 -14.71 24.04
CA GLU A 571 6.32 -16.07 24.61
C GLU A 571 5.94 -16.18 26.10
N ASN A 572 6.01 -15.09 26.88
CA ASN A 572 5.99 -15.17 28.34
C ASN A 572 5.21 -14.07 29.08
N ALA A 573 4.55 -13.14 28.38
CA ALA A 573 3.82 -12.02 28.96
C ALA A 573 2.81 -12.41 30.08
N GLU A 574 2.06 -13.51 29.92
CA GLU A 574 1.11 -14.04 30.94
C GLU A 574 1.73 -14.39 32.31
N ASN A 575 3.06 -14.35 32.45
CA ASN A 575 3.74 -14.50 33.74
C ASN A 575 3.87 -13.17 34.51
N PHE A 576 3.51 -12.04 33.89
CA PHE A 576 3.70 -10.68 34.39
C PHE A 576 2.41 -9.85 34.32
N VAL A 577 1.69 -9.94 33.19
CA VAL A 577 0.45 -9.22 32.91
C VAL A 577 -0.74 -10.17 32.81
N GLN A 578 -1.96 -9.63 32.78
CA GLN A 578 -3.17 -10.44 32.58
C GLN A 578 -3.24 -11.01 31.16
N LYS A 579 -4.15 -11.97 30.96
CA LYS A 579 -4.47 -12.50 29.63
C LYS A 579 -5.30 -11.47 28.87
N ALA A 580 -5.03 -11.28 27.59
CA ALA A 580 -5.90 -10.55 26.68
C ALA A 580 -6.99 -11.47 26.06
N ASP A 581 -6.58 -12.65 25.62
CA ASP A 581 -7.36 -13.52 24.75
C ASP A 581 -7.18 -14.98 25.20
N LEU A 582 -8.25 -15.77 25.14
CA LEU A 582 -8.26 -17.17 25.57
C LEU A 582 -7.62 -18.13 24.55
N LEU A 583 -7.59 -17.71 23.29
CA LEU A 583 -7.05 -18.45 22.15
C LEU A 583 -5.68 -17.91 21.72
N ASN A 584 -5.49 -16.58 21.74
CA ASN A 584 -4.25 -15.92 21.32
C ASN A 584 -3.40 -15.36 22.48
N VAL A 585 -2.44 -16.16 22.93
CA VAL A 585 -1.48 -15.77 23.98
C VAL A 585 -0.69 -14.49 23.64
N SER A 586 -0.37 -14.23 22.37
CA SER A 586 0.55 -13.12 22.02
C SER A 586 -0.08 -11.73 22.17
N LYS A 587 -1.40 -11.58 22.05
CA LYS A 587 -2.10 -10.32 22.36
C LYS A 587 -1.79 -9.84 23.78
N SER A 588 -1.63 -10.77 24.73
CA SER A 588 -1.28 -10.46 26.12
C SER A 588 0.11 -9.82 26.28
N ALA A 589 0.93 -9.73 25.23
CA ALA A 589 2.23 -9.06 25.25
C ALA A 589 2.19 -7.60 24.77
N ILE A 590 1.10 -7.18 24.12
CA ILE A 590 0.96 -5.83 23.56
C ILE A 590 0.91 -4.82 24.72
N VAL A 591 1.68 -3.73 24.61
CA VAL A 591 1.74 -2.63 25.56
C VAL A 591 1.43 -1.33 24.84
N ASN A 592 0.21 -0.81 24.98
CA ASN A 592 -0.24 0.37 24.25
C ASN A 592 0.21 1.67 24.92
N ILE A 593 0.16 1.76 26.26
CA ILE A 593 0.40 3.02 26.99
C ILE A 593 1.19 2.85 28.29
N LEU A 594 2.15 3.76 28.53
CA LEU A 594 2.97 3.85 29.74
C LEU A 594 2.84 5.23 30.40
N GLN A 595 2.24 5.31 31.61
CA GLN A 595 2.09 6.57 32.35
C GLN A 595 2.83 6.54 33.70
N PRO A 596 3.56 7.59 34.12
CA PRO A 596 4.20 7.63 35.44
C PRO A 596 3.16 7.63 36.59
N ALA A 597 3.46 6.92 37.68
CA ALA A 597 2.56 6.79 38.84
C ALA A 597 3.18 7.35 40.13
N GLY A 598 2.49 8.29 40.77
CA GLY A 598 2.91 8.90 42.03
C GLY A 598 1.96 10.01 42.52
N PRO A 599 2.25 10.66 43.66
CA PRO A 599 1.51 11.83 44.11
C PRO A 599 1.71 13.01 43.14
N LYS A 600 0.61 13.62 42.69
CA LYS A 600 0.58 14.91 41.99
C LYS A 600 0.51 16.09 42.98
N ASP A 601 1.02 17.24 42.58
CA ASP A 601 0.89 18.51 43.29
C ASP A 601 -0.42 19.25 42.91
N SER A 602 -0.64 20.45 43.46
CA SER A 602 -1.81 21.28 43.14
C SER A 602 -1.75 21.95 41.75
N SER A 603 -0.85 21.50 40.89
CA SER A 603 -0.60 21.96 39.52
C SER A 603 -0.53 20.76 38.56
N GLY A 604 -1.03 19.58 38.97
CA GLY A 604 -1.01 18.33 38.21
C GLY A 604 0.34 17.60 38.14
N ASN A 605 1.43 18.22 38.60
CA ASN A 605 2.79 17.73 38.39
C ASN A 605 3.19 16.69 39.46
N PHE A 606 3.87 15.60 39.06
CA PHE A 606 4.29 14.57 40.01
C PHE A 606 5.37 15.05 40.99
N GLU A 607 5.07 15.09 42.30
CA GLU A 607 6.05 15.40 43.35
C GLU A 607 7.17 14.35 43.44
N LEU A 608 6.84 13.10 43.10
CA LEU A 608 7.73 11.94 43.10
C LEU A 608 7.13 10.82 42.25
N VAL A 609 7.85 10.34 41.23
CA VAL A 609 7.49 9.09 40.56
C VAL A 609 7.82 7.91 41.49
N THR A 610 6.82 7.06 41.74
CA THR A 610 6.92 5.89 42.64
C THR A 610 6.69 4.56 41.93
N GLY A 611 6.03 4.59 40.78
CA GLY A 611 5.75 3.45 39.92
C GLY A 611 5.47 3.92 38.49
N ALA A 612 5.02 3.01 37.64
CA ALA A 612 4.42 3.33 36.34
C ALA A 612 3.14 2.52 36.17
N TRP A 613 2.12 3.11 35.57
CA TRP A 613 0.99 2.39 35.00
C TRP A 613 1.36 1.83 33.64
N ILE A 614 0.77 0.70 33.29
CA ILE A 614 0.79 0.12 31.93
C ILE A 614 -0.65 -0.17 31.53
N GLY A 615 -1.04 0.25 30.33
CA GLY A 615 -2.16 -0.35 29.60
C GLY A 615 -1.64 -1.45 28.67
N THR A 616 -2.23 -2.63 28.76
CA THR A 616 -2.00 -3.76 27.83
C THR A 616 -3.34 -4.27 27.34
N SER A 617 -3.35 -5.14 26.33
CA SER A 617 -4.57 -5.79 25.84
C SER A 617 -5.26 -6.73 26.84
N GLY A 618 -4.71 -6.90 28.05
CA GLY A 618 -5.30 -7.67 29.15
C GLY A 618 -5.75 -6.84 30.36
N GLY A 619 -5.66 -5.51 30.29
CA GLY A 619 -6.12 -4.58 31.32
C GLY A 619 -5.03 -3.65 31.86
N LEU A 620 -5.33 -3.03 33.01
CA LEU A 620 -4.45 -2.05 33.65
C LEU A 620 -3.48 -2.73 34.64
N HIS A 621 -2.22 -2.27 34.64
CA HIS A 621 -1.16 -2.77 35.51
C HIS A 621 -0.41 -1.64 36.24
N LEU A 622 0.04 -1.90 37.47
CA LEU A 622 0.89 -0.97 38.24
C LEU A 622 2.26 -1.60 38.54
N ILE A 623 3.34 -0.98 38.09
CA ILE A 623 4.73 -1.42 38.34
C ILE A 623 5.32 -0.76 39.59
N ASP A 624 5.82 -1.56 40.52
CA ASP A 624 6.83 -1.17 41.52
C ASP A 624 8.24 -1.21 40.89
N ILE A 625 8.79 -0.04 40.55
CA ILE A 625 10.06 0.10 39.83
C ILE A 625 11.27 -0.39 40.69
N ASP A 626 11.19 -0.27 42.02
CA ASP A 626 12.22 -0.77 42.95
C ASP A 626 12.25 -2.32 42.94
N LYS A 627 11.09 -2.96 42.80
CA LYS A 627 11.00 -4.41 42.57
C LYS A 627 11.41 -4.81 41.15
N LEU A 628 11.09 -4.03 40.11
CA LEU A 628 11.27 -4.42 38.71
C LEU A 628 12.67 -4.98 38.41
N ILE A 629 13.73 -4.29 38.84
CA ILE A 629 15.12 -4.69 38.58
C ILE A 629 15.64 -5.81 39.52
N SER A 630 14.87 -6.18 40.56
CA SER A 630 15.30 -7.15 41.59
C SER A 630 14.46 -8.43 41.67
N MET A 631 13.16 -8.34 41.37
CA MET A 631 12.16 -9.42 41.39
C MET A 631 11.02 -9.10 40.38
N PRO A 632 11.28 -9.07 39.06
CA PRO A 632 10.35 -8.54 38.05
C PRO A 632 8.97 -9.23 38.05
N LEU A 633 8.92 -10.57 38.21
CA LEU A 633 7.67 -11.37 38.36
C LEU A 633 6.81 -11.00 39.60
N THR A 634 7.23 -10.04 40.41
CA THR A 634 6.46 -9.52 41.56
C THR A 634 6.44 -7.99 41.59
N ALA A 635 6.87 -7.34 40.50
CA ALA A 635 6.86 -5.89 40.35
C ALA A 635 5.50 -5.38 39.85
N PHE A 636 4.81 -6.18 39.04
CA PHE A 636 3.49 -5.90 38.49
C PHE A 636 2.41 -6.23 39.53
N ASP A 637 1.48 -5.30 39.73
CA ASP A 637 0.19 -5.51 40.39
C ASP A 637 -0.94 -5.43 39.34
N SER A 638 -2.03 -6.12 39.61
CA SER A 638 -3.28 -6.13 38.81
C SER A 638 -4.50 -6.56 39.63
N GLU A 639 -4.41 -6.61 40.97
CA GLU A 639 -5.58 -7.00 41.78
C GLU A 639 -6.70 -5.95 41.62
N ARG A 640 -7.75 -6.34 40.87
CA ARG A 640 -8.94 -5.52 40.53
C ARG A 640 -8.67 -4.35 39.57
N MET A 641 -7.79 -4.57 38.60
CA MET A 641 -7.44 -3.59 37.55
C MET A 641 -7.86 -4.08 36.15
N TRP A 642 -9.01 -4.75 36.05
CA TRP A 642 -9.60 -5.30 34.83
C TRP A 642 -11.12 -5.17 34.89
N ASN A 643 -11.78 -5.01 33.74
CA ASN A 643 -13.23 -5.06 33.61
C ASN A 643 -13.69 -6.50 33.28
N GLN A 644 -14.74 -7.00 33.92
CA GLN A 644 -15.33 -8.31 33.60
C GLN A 644 -16.47 -8.20 32.56
N GLU A 645 -17.14 -7.05 32.49
CA GLU A 645 -18.13 -6.73 31.47
C GLU A 645 -17.41 -6.35 30.16
N ASN A 646 -18.09 -6.51 29.01
CA ASN A 646 -17.62 -6.20 27.65
C ASN A 646 -16.21 -6.72 27.25
N TRP A 647 -15.76 -7.83 27.85
CA TRP A 647 -14.42 -8.40 27.59
C TRP A 647 -14.15 -8.65 26.08
N LEU A 648 -15.15 -9.11 25.33
CA LEU A 648 -15.04 -9.39 23.89
C LEU A 648 -14.90 -8.12 23.05
N SER A 649 -15.65 -7.07 23.39
CA SER A 649 -15.60 -5.73 22.78
C SER A 649 -14.27 -5.00 23.01
N GLY A 650 -13.44 -5.50 23.94
CA GLY A 650 -12.10 -4.98 24.16
C GLY A 650 -11.98 -3.93 25.27
N SER A 651 -12.86 -3.92 26.28
CA SER A 651 -12.74 -2.97 27.41
C SER A 651 -11.46 -3.14 28.24
N ASN A 652 -10.76 -4.26 28.08
CA ASN A 652 -9.45 -4.49 28.69
C ASN A 652 -8.27 -4.13 27.77
N ASP A 653 -8.52 -3.68 26.54
CA ASP A 653 -7.48 -3.18 25.64
C ASP A 653 -7.23 -1.69 25.89
N VAL A 654 -6.40 -1.43 26.91
CA VAL A 654 -6.23 -0.09 27.50
C VAL A 654 -5.28 0.75 26.65
N ASN A 655 -5.80 1.81 26.04
CA ASN A 655 -5.05 2.74 25.19
C ASN A 655 -4.75 4.08 25.87
N SER A 656 -5.58 4.52 26.82
CA SER A 656 -5.34 5.77 27.57
C SER A 656 -5.64 5.65 29.06
N ILE A 657 -4.98 6.48 29.87
CA ILE A 657 -5.05 6.44 31.33
C ILE A 657 -5.11 7.88 31.84
N HIS A 658 -6.11 8.22 32.65
CA HIS A 658 -6.20 9.52 33.31
C HIS A 658 -6.33 9.35 34.83
N THR A 659 -5.67 10.22 35.60
CA THR A 659 -5.56 10.10 37.07
C THR A 659 -5.99 11.39 37.77
N PHE A 660 -7.21 11.37 38.32
CA PHE A 660 -7.93 12.51 38.92
C PHE A 660 -8.45 12.15 40.32
N ASP A 661 -8.69 13.13 41.21
CA ASP A 661 -9.01 13.02 42.67
C ASP A 661 -9.24 11.60 43.27
N ASN A 662 -8.16 10.81 43.40
CA ASN A 662 -8.18 9.44 43.95
C ASN A 662 -9.05 8.41 43.17
N GLN A 663 -9.16 8.60 41.86
CA GLN A 663 -9.68 7.69 40.85
C GLN A 663 -8.65 7.49 39.71
N VAL A 664 -8.79 6.38 38.99
CA VAL A 664 -8.10 6.13 37.71
C VAL A 664 -9.17 5.87 36.67
N ILE A 665 -9.25 6.77 35.69
CA ILE A 665 -10.12 6.62 34.52
C ILE A 665 -9.28 5.91 33.47
N VAL A 666 -9.82 4.84 32.90
CA VAL A 666 -9.15 3.98 31.93
C VAL A 666 -9.92 4.10 30.62
N GLY A 667 -9.24 4.51 29.55
CA GLY A 667 -9.77 4.50 28.19
C GLY A 667 -9.27 3.25 27.47
N SER A 668 -10.19 2.57 26.79
CA SER A 668 -9.97 1.28 26.14
C SER A 668 -10.55 1.24 24.73
N LYS A 669 -10.50 0.10 24.04
CA LYS A 669 -11.11 -0.07 22.70
C LYS A 669 -12.64 0.09 22.71
N ASP A 670 -13.30 -0.41 23.76
CA ASP A 670 -14.75 -0.40 23.95
C ASP A 670 -15.28 0.94 24.52
N GLY A 671 -14.49 1.61 25.37
CA GLY A 671 -14.85 2.88 25.98
C GLY A 671 -14.11 3.22 27.27
N THR A 672 -14.68 4.12 28.09
CA THR A 672 -14.11 4.49 29.40
C THR A 672 -14.70 3.75 30.60
N TRP A 673 -13.87 3.29 31.53
CA TRP A 673 -14.30 2.76 32.84
C TRP A 673 -13.46 3.32 33.99
N VAL A 674 -13.99 3.28 35.22
CA VAL A 674 -13.44 4.05 36.36
C VAL A 674 -13.11 3.16 37.57
N LEU A 675 -11.86 3.22 38.00
CA LEU A 675 -11.34 2.57 39.21
C LEU A 675 -11.22 3.55 40.38
N GLU A 676 -11.66 3.15 41.58
CA GLU A 676 -11.37 3.87 42.81
C GLU A 676 -9.95 3.52 43.32
N GLY A 677 -9.10 4.51 43.57
CA GLY A 677 -7.75 4.33 44.08
C GLY A 677 -6.68 5.18 43.39
N GLY A 678 -5.48 4.63 43.24
CA GLY A 678 -4.39 5.33 42.57
C GLY A 678 -3.03 4.69 42.86
N TYR A 679 -1.96 5.50 42.88
CA TYR A 679 -0.57 5.03 43.00
C TYR A 679 -0.23 4.23 44.29
N GLN A 680 -1.13 4.17 45.27
CA GLN A 680 -0.99 3.35 46.49
C GLN A 680 -1.74 2.00 46.42
N GLY A 681 -2.41 1.71 45.30
CA GLY A 681 -3.28 0.56 45.07
C GLY A 681 -4.71 0.96 44.69
N VAL A 682 -5.41 0.03 44.05
CA VAL A 682 -6.81 0.15 43.62
C VAL A 682 -7.73 -0.60 44.59
N THR A 683 -8.95 -0.09 44.83
CA THR A 683 -9.96 -0.76 45.67
C THR A 683 -10.98 -1.57 44.87
N GLY A 684 -11.28 -1.16 43.63
CA GLY A 684 -12.20 -1.80 42.69
C GLY A 684 -12.68 -0.79 41.64
N MET A 685 -13.57 -1.22 40.74
CA MET A 685 -14.36 -0.30 39.92
C MET A 685 -15.31 0.54 40.79
N SER A 686 -15.69 1.73 40.33
CA SER A 686 -16.62 2.64 41.02
C SER A 686 -18.07 2.21 40.84
N ASP A 687 -18.92 2.48 41.83
CA ASP A 687 -20.38 2.23 41.77
C ASP A 687 -21.13 3.22 40.83
N ASN A 688 -20.46 4.29 40.36
CA ASN A 688 -21.05 5.39 39.59
C ASN A 688 -20.10 5.78 38.44
N GLN A 689 -20.05 4.94 37.41
CA GLN A 689 -19.10 5.05 36.30
C GLN A 689 -19.60 6.01 35.22
N THR A 690 -18.67 6.72 34.56
CA THR A 690 -18.91 7.44 33.31
C THR A 690 -18.42 6.56 32.15
N PHE A 691 -19.34 6.04 31.35
CA PHE A 691 -19.03 5.34 30.10
C PHE A 691 -19.10 6.33 28.94
N LEU A 692 -17.99 6.47 28.22
CA LEU A 692 -17.91 7.10 26.91
C LEU A 692 -17.54 5.98 25.93
N PRO A 693 -18.44 5.58 25.01
CA PRO A 693 -18.16 4.49 24.07
C PRO A 693 -17.12 4.86 23.02
N GLY A 694 -16.42 3.85 22.47
CA GLY A 694 -15.48 3.95 21.35
C GLY A 694 -14.01 3.85 21.75
N LEU A 695 -13.12 3.79 20.75
CA LEU A 695 -11.67 3.60 20.95
C LEU A 695 -11.01 4.86 21.54
N VAL A 696 -10.77 4.84 22.86
CA VAL A 696 -10.32 6.02 23.60
C VAL A 696 -8.80 6.22 23.53
N SER A 697 -8.33 6.95 22.52
CA SER A 697 -6.92 7.30 22.28
C SER A 697 -6.35 8.26 23.35
N SER A 698 -7.14 9.22 23.80
CA SER A 698 -6.66 10.33 24.64
C SER A 698 -7.69 10.74 25.70
N LEU A 699 -7.22 11.13 26.90
CA LEU A 699 -8.09 11.53 28.01
C LEU A 699 -7.54 12.75 28.77
N THR A 700 -8.30 13.84 28.79
CA THR A 700 -7.96 15.05 29.55
C THR A 700 -9.15 15.64 30.30
N THR A 701 -8.88 16.57 31.22
CA THR A 701 -9.89 17.27 32.03
C THR A 701 -9.70 18.78 31.99
N LEU A 702 -10.79 19.51 31.84
CA LEU A 702 -10.81 20.98 31.81
C LEU A 702 -11.55 21.51 33.06
N GLU A 703 -10.84 22.21 33.94
CA GLU A 703 -11.41 22.74 35.19
C GLU A 703 -12.03 24.14 34.99
N SER A 704 -13.36 24.23 35.01
CA SER A 704 -14.08 25.52 34.99
C SER A 704 -14.42 26.00 36.40
N SER A 705 -14.86 27.26 36.51
CA SER A 705 -15.20 27.86 37.81
C SER A 705 -16.50 27.35 38.45
N GLU A 706 -17.31 26.58 37.72
CA GLU A 706 -18.58 25.98 38.22
C GLU A 706 -18.71 24.46 37.97
N SER A 707 -17.90 23.83 37.10
CA SER A 707 -17.91 22.38 36.76
C SER A 707 -16.53 21.87 36.33
N ILE A 708 -16.35 20.54 36.23
CA ILE A 708 -15.13 19.88 35.71
C ILE A 708 -15.56 18.89 34.64
N ILE A 709 -15.06 19.07 33.41
CA ILE A 709 -15.46 18.26 32.25
C ILE A 709 -14.32 17.31 31.88
N LEU A 710 -14.65 16.02 31.72
CA LEU A 710 -13.78 15.02 31.12
C LEU A 710 -13.97 15.07 29.60
N PHE A 711 -12.86 15.03 28.87
CA PHE A 711 -12.81 14.92 27.41
C PHE A 711 -12.06 13.66 27.00
N ALA A 712 -12.65 12.90 26.09
CA ALA A 712 -12.13 11.69 25.49
C ALA A 712 -11.95 11.90 23.98
N GLY A 713 -10.76 11.60 23.48
CA GLY A 713 -10.52 11.45 22.04
C GLY A 713 -10.91 10.04 21.65
N ILE A 714 -11.82 9.93 20.69
CA ILE A 714 -12.22 8.67 20.06
C ILE A 714 -11.52 8.63 18.71
N SER A 715 -10.66 7.64 18.52
CA SER A 715 -9.98 7.39 17.25
C SER A 715 -10.81 6.41 16.40
N PRO A 716 -10.76 6.49 15.06
CA PRO A 716 -11.20 5.41 14.18
C PRO A 716 -10.39 4.13 14.43
N GLY A 717 -10.87 3.01 13.88
CA GLY A 717 -10.15 1.75 13.84
C GLY A 717 -9.26 1.67 12.60
N ASN A 718 -9.69 0.91 11.60
CA ASN A 718 -9.19 1.01 10.22
C ASN A 718 -10.09 1.92 9.37
N TYR A 719 -11.34 2.16 9.79
CA TYR A 719 -12.31 3.03 9.11
C TYR A 719 -12.91 4.07 10.08
N MET A 720 -13.38 5.17 9.52
CA MET A 720 -13.96 6.33 10.20
C MET A 720 -15.39 6.06 10.68
N ASN A 721 -16.13 5.18 10.03
CA ASN A 721 -17.49 4.78 10.42
C ASN A 721 -18.43 5.99 10.67
N ILE A 722 -18.25 7.10 9.93
CA ILE A 722 -19.10 8.30 10.05
C ILE A 722 -20.46 8.02 9.43
N MET A 723 -20.47 7.32 8.29
CA MET A 723 -21.66 6.76 7.67
C MET A 723 -21.68 5.22 7.87
N PRO A 724 -22.86 4.60 7.96
CA PRO A 724 -22.97 3.15 7.92
C PRO A 724 -22.90 2.65 6.47
N ILE A 725 -22.02 1.69 6.21
CA ILE A 725 -21.98 0.90 4.96
C ILE A 725 -23.34 0.19 4.74
N ASP A 726 -23.80 0.05 3.49
CA ASP A 726 -25.10 -0.51 3.12
C ASP A 726 -25.01 -1.41 1.86
N PRO A 727 -25.14 -2.76 1.98
CA PRO A 727 -25.08 -3.71 0.86
C PRO A 727 -26.25 -3.61 -0.15
N GLN A 728 -26.98 -2.50 -0.18
CA GLN A 728 -27.90 -2.14 -1.25
C GLN A 728 -27.58 -0.76 -1.88
N SER A 729 -26.43 -0.14 -1.56
CA SER A 729 -26.05 1.21 -1.99
C SER A 729 -24.60 1.29 -2.49
N THR A 730 -24.44 1.47 -3.81
CA THR A 730 -23.16 1.51 -4.56
C THR A 730 -22.33 2.80 -4.32
N ASP A 731 -22.53 3.44 -3.15
CA ASP A 731 -22.23 4.82 -2.74
C ASP A 731 -22.91 4.98 -1.36
N SER A 732 -22.33 4.42 -0.30
CA SER A 732 -22.97 4.34 1.04
C SER A 732 -23.01 5.68 1.78
N ASP A 733 -21.91 6.44 1.71
CA ASP A 733 -21.78 7.71 2.41
C ASP A 733 -22.35 8.92 1.62
N LEU A 734 -22.72 8.68 0.35
CA LEU A 734 -23.29 9.62 -0.63
C LEU A 734 -22.32 10.70 -1.12
N ASP A 735 -21.03 10.37 -1.08
CA ASP A 735 -19.94 11.05 -1.75
C ASP A 735 -20.11 11.01 -3.30
N GLY A 736 -20.39 9.83 -3.86
CA GLY A 736 -20.40 9.59 -5.30
C GLY A 736 -19.05 9.22 -5.90
N MET A 737 -18.16 8.67 -5.07
CA MET A 737 -17.32 7.51 -5.41
C MET A 737 -18.12 6.23 -5.07
N PRO A 738 -17.75 5.03 -5.56
CA PRO A 738 -18.37 3.76 -5.15
C PRO A 738 -17.53 2.98 -4.14
N ASP A 739 -18.19 2.39 -3.15
CA ASP A 739 -17.59 1.69 -2.03
C ASP A 739 -16.54 0.63 -2.44
N GLY A 740 -16.86 -0.19 -3.44
CA GLY A 740 -15.97 -1.22 -3.99
C GLY A 740 -14.79 -0.69 -4.81
N TRP A 741 -14.83 0.56 -5.29
CA TRP A 741 -13.64 1.25 -5.83
C TRP A 741 -12.77 1.75 -4.68
N GLU A 742 -13.38 2.44 -3.72
CA GLU A 742 -12.72 3.03 -2.56
C GLU A 742 -12.00 1.96 -1.73
N PHE A 743 -12.65 0.83 -1.46
CA PHE A 743 -12.06 -0.31 -0.75
C PHE A 743 -10.82 -0.89 -1.44
N ILE A 744 -10.83 -1.01 -2.78
CA ILE A 744 -9.67 -1.52 -3.54
C ILE A 744 -8.54 -0.50 -3.58
N HIS A 745 -8.87 0.77 -3.78
CA HIS A 745 -7.93 1.89 -3.68
C HIS A 745 -7.64 2.29 -2.22
N GLY A 746 -8.13 1.52 -1.24
CA GLY A 746 -7.97 1.72 0.21
C GLY A 746 -8.15 3.17 0.68
N LEU A 747 -9.18 3.80 0.14
CA LEU A 747 -9.90 4.93 0.71
C LEU A 747 -10.94 4.41 1.71
N ASP A 748 -11.75 5.31 2.30
CA ASP A 748 -12.72 4.96 3.33
C ASP A 748 -14.17 5.19 2.89
N PRO A 749 -14.93 4.14 2.49
CA PRO A 749 -16.33 4.24 2.04
C PRO A 749 -17.32 4.57 3.18
N THR A 750 -16.82 5.10 4.29
CA THR A 750 -17.59 5.60 5.41
C THR A 750 -17.20 7.03 5.83
N ASP A 751 -16.31 7.72 5.08
CA ASP A 751 -15.88 9.11 5.33
C ASP A 751 -16.15 10.06 4.13
N PRO A 752 -17.34 10.71 4.07
CA PRO A 752 -17.77 11.54 2.93
C PRO A 752 -17.06 12.89 2.81
N TYR A 753 -15.91 13.03 3.48
CA TYR A 753 -14.96 14.13 3.35
C TYR A 753 -13.70 13.71 2.57
N ASP A 754 -13.47 12.43 2.30
CA ASP A 754 -12.24 11.95 1.65
C ASP A 754 -12.16 12.28 0.15
N ARG A 755 -13.28 12.31 -0.58
CA ARG A 755 -13.46 12.95 -1.92
C ARG A 755 -12.62 14.17 -2.24
N ASP A 756 -12.53 15.05 -1.26
CA ASP A 756 -12.04 16.43 -1.37
C ASP A 756 -10.61 16.51 -0.77
N ARG A 757 -10.10 15.38 -0.24
CA ARG A 757 -8.69 15.15 0.09
C ARG A 757 -7.92 14.70 -1.15
N ASP A 758 -6.61 14.73 -1.00
CA ASP A 758 -5.55 14.53 -1.99
C ASP A 758 -4.47 13.80 -1.18
N ALA A 759 -4.43 12.47 -1.32
CA ALA A 759 -3.89 11.60 -0.28
C ALA A 759 -2.39 11.28 -0.44
N ASP A 760 -1.86 11.32 -1.65
CA ASP A 760 -0.42 11.19 -1.93
C ASP A 760 0.31 12.55 -2.11
N ALA A 761 -0.43 13.62 -2.42
CA ALA A 761 0.04 14.99 -2.69
C ALA A 761 0.70 15.19 -4.06
N ASP A 762 0.14 14.59 -5.11
CA ASP A 762 0.60 14.73 -6.50
C ASP A 762 0.23 16.08 -7.16
N GLY A 763 -0.76 16.78 -6.59
CA GLY A 763 -1.38 17.98 -7.14
C GLY A 763 -0.50 19.24 -7.14
N ILE A 764 -0.82 20.20 -8.01
CA ILE A 764 0.04 21.36 -8.26
C ILE A 764 -0.21 22.48 -7.24
N PHE A 765 0.79 22.73 -6.39
CA PHE A 765 0.83 23.85 -5.46
C PHE A 765 1.98 24.83 -5.74
N TYR A 766 1.68 26.13 -5.86
CA TYR A 766 2.67 27.19 -6.05
C TYR A 766 2.20 28.55 -5.47
N ASP A 767 2.86 29.03 -4.41
CA ASP A 767 2.62 30.38 -3.86
C ASP A 767 3.78 31.37 -4.18
N PRO A 768 3.58 32.36 -5.07
CA PRO A 768 4.59 33.36 -5.40
C PRO A 768 4.68 34.50 -4.36
N GLU A 769 5.88 35.00 -4.08
CA GLU A 769 6.17 36.11 -3.13
C GLU A 769 5.29 37.38 -3.36
N PHE A 770 4.68 37.54 -4.55
CA PHE A 770 3.84 38.69 -4.92
C PHE A 770 2.59 38.37 -5.78
N GLY A 771 1.82 37.31 -5.49
CA GLY A 771 0.61 36.97 -6.28
C GLY A 771 -0.70 36.75 -5.52
N GLU A 772 -1.65 36.14 -6.24
CA GLU A 772 -2.55 35.11 -5.70
C GLU A 772 -1.92 33.79 -6.19
N GLY A 773 -1.69 32.82 -5.29
CA GLY A 773 -1.07 31.54 -5.63
C GLY A 773 -1.94 30.66 -6.52
N ILE A 774 -1.33 29.56 -6.99
CA ILE A 774 -2.00 28.50 -7.75
C ILE A 774 -2.02 27.29 -6.84
N ASP A 775 -3.24 26.86 -6.53
CA ASP A 775 -3.54 25.75 -5.66
C ASP A 775 -4.51 24.86 -6.42
N ARG A 776 -4.03 23.67 -6.78
CA ARG A 776 -4.75 22.64 -7.53
C ARG A 776 -4.35 21.26 -7.01
N SER A 777 -4.67 21.00 -5.75
CA SER A 777 -4.98 19.65 -5.31
C SER A 777 -5.81 18.95 -6.37
N TRP A 778 -5.44 17.73 -6.70
CA TRP A 778 -6.30 16.83 -7.44
C TRP A 778 -6.80 15.82 -6.43
N THR A 779 -8.11 15.66 -6.38
CA THR A 779 -8.75 14.97 -5.26
C THR A 779 -9.21 13.60 -5.71
N ASN A 780 -9.28 12.65 -4.76
CA ASN A 780 -9.70 11.25 -4.95
C ASN A 780 -10.90 11.12 -5.93
N LEU A 781 -11.83 12.08 -5.81
CA LEU A 781 -13.03 12.20 -6.63
C LEU A 781 -12.82 12.62 -8.08
N ASP A 782 -11.96 13.60 -8.34
CA ASP A 782 -11.67 14.09 -9.70
C ASP A 782 -10.69 13.14 -10.41
N GLU A 783 -9.91 12.37 -9.66
CA GLU A 783 -9.16 11.18 -10.11
C GLU A 783 -10.07 10.02 -10.51
N PHE A 784 -11.00 9.58 -9.64
CA PHE A 784 -12.03 8.57 -9.97
C PHE A 784 -12.81 8.94 -11.24
N ARG A 785 -13.00 10.24 -11.48
CA ARG A 785 -13.68 10.80 -12.65
C ARG A 785 -12.77 11.05 -13.86
N PHE A 786 -11.48 10.73 -13.77
CA PHE A 786 -10.57 10.79 -14.89
C PHE A 786 -11.02 9.84 -16.01
N ILE A 787 -10.88 10.31 -17.25
CA ILE A 787 -11.24 9.58 -18.46
C ILE A 787 -10.09 9.80 -19.44
N THR A 788 -9.32 8.74 -19.72
CA THR A 788 -8.29 8.68 -20.75
C THR A 788 -8.69 9.38 -22.05
N ASN A 789 -7.71 10.05 -22.64
CA ASN A 789 -7.77 10.71 -23.93
C ASN A 789 -6.99 9.98 -25.05
N SER A 790 -6.11 9.04 -24.70
CA SER A 790 -5.29 8.22 -25.60
C SER A 790 -6.03 7.01 -26.24
N GLU A 791 -5.29 6.04 -26.82
CA GLU A 791 -5.86 4.76 -27.31
C GLU A 791 -5.48 3.51 -26.45
N ASN A 792 -4.51 3.56 -25.52
CA ASN A 792 -4.19 2.42 -24.64
C ASN A 792 -4.53 2.65 -23.14
N GLY A 793 -4.78 3.89 -22.72
CA GLY A 793 -5.07 4.26 -21.34
C GLY A 793 -6.43 3.82 -20.79
N PHE A 794 -6.74 4.26 -19.56
CA PHE A 794 -7.91 3.82 -18.80
C PHE A 794 -8.63 4.97 -18.05
N ASN A 795 -9.74 4.66 -17.38
CA ASN A 795 -10.48 5.64 -16.56
C ASN A 795 -10.10 5.41 -15.09
N GLY A 796 -9.90 6.50 -14.35
CA GLY A 796 -9.40 6.47 -12.97
C GLY A 796 -7.87 6.27 -12.86
N THR A 797 -7.22 7.10 -12.04
CA THR A 797 -5.88 6.90 -11.48
C THR A 797 -5.96 6.15 -10.12
N ASP A 798 -4.83 5.85 -9.48
CA ASP A 798 -4.79 5.28 -8.12
C ASP A 798 -4.45 6.39 -7.09
N PRO A 799 -5.42 6.87 -6.27
CA PRO A 799 -5.33 8.08 -5.43
C PRO A 799 -4.37 7.99 -4.22
N ARG A 800 -3.40 7.08 -4.28
CA ARG A 800 -2.33 6.89 -3.29
C ARG A 800 -0.96 6.70 -3.96
N ASN A 801 -0.88 6.82 -5.27
CA ASN A 801 0.27 6.50 -6.09
C ASN A 801 0.41 7.55 -7.19
N THR A 802 1.23 8.57 -6.90
CA THR A 802 1.43 9.80 -7.67
C THR A 802 1.80 9.65 -9.17
N ASP A 803 2.06 8.43 -9.63
CA ASP A 803 2.59 8.04 -10.94
C ASP A 803 1.96 6.68 -11.30
N THR A 804 0.73 6.72 -11.82
CA THR A 804 -0.19 5.57 -12.00
C THR A 804 0.29 4.58 -13.06
N ASP A 805 0.99 5.04 -14.09
CA ASP A 805 1.49 4.17 -15.16
C ASP A 805 3.00 3.86 -15.09
N GLY A 806 3.77 4.61 -14.30
CA GLY A 806 5.15 4.34 -13.95
C GLY A 806 6.19 4.96 -14.89
N ASP A 807 5.81 6.04 -15.57
CA ASP A 807 6.57 6.81 -16.55
C ASP A 807 7.61 7.76 -15.91
N GLY A 808 7.29 8.31 -14.73
CA GLY A 808 8.15 9.22 -13.95
C GLY A 808 7.68 10.68 -13.88
N LEU A 809 6.58 11.05 -14.54
CA LEU A 809 5.81 12.25 -14.23
C LEU A 809 4.94 12.03 -12.98
N THR A 810 4.29 13.09 -12.47
CA THR A 810 3.08 12.88 -11.65
C THR A 810 1.84 12.98 -12.50
N ASP A 811 0.87 12.12 -12.20
CA ASP A 811 -0.45 12.09 -12.83
C ASP A 811 -1.09 13.51 -12.84
N GLY A 812 -0.82 14.32 -11.81
CA GLY A 812 -1.26 15.71 -11.63
C GLY A 812 -0.44 16.75 -12.40
N GLU A 813 0.89 16.59 -12.56
CA GLU A 813 1.66 17.39 -13.53
C GLU A 813 1.09 17.17 -14.94
N GLU A 814 0.74 15.92 -15.27
CA GLU A 814 0.16 15.50 -16.56
C GLU A 814 -1.26 16.02 -16.80
N TYR A 815 -2.22 15.72 -15.92
CA TYR A 815 -3.64 16.11 -16.07
C TYR A 815 -3.83 17.61 -16.27
N TRP A 816 -2.99 18.41 -15.62
CA TRP A 816 -2.99 19.87 -15.76
C TRP A 816 -2.04 20.39 -16.85
N GLY A 817 -1.06 19.59 -17.29
CA GLY A 817 -0.05 19.92 -18.30
C GLY A 817 0.98 20.94 -17.81
N TRP A 818 1.65 20.66 -16.69
CA TRP A 818 2.45 21.64 -15.94
C TRP A 818 3.73 21.05 -15.32
N PHE A 819 4.65 20.65 -16.19
CA PHE A 819 5.93 20.03 -15.83
C PHE A 819 6.95 21.06 -15.30
N THR A 820 6.98 21.27 -13.98
CA THR A 820 7.81 22.30 -13.34
C THR A 820 9.15 21.78 -12.85
N GLU A 821 9.17 20.64 -12.16
CA GLU A 821 10.40 20.04 -11.61
C GLU A 821 11.04 19.11 -12.64
N SER A 822 10.19 18.42 -13.42
CA SER A 822 10.54 17.44 -14.45
C SER A 822 11.20 18.06 -15.70
N THR A 823 11.22 19.39 -15.89
CA THR A 823 11.72 20.07 -17.11
C THR A 823 12.97 20.92 -16.88
N ASN A 824 14.01 20.70 -17.71
CA ASN A 824 15.20 21.55 -17.74
C ASN A 824 14.96 22.87 -18.51
N PHE A 825 14.84 23.99 -17.78
CA PHE A 825 14.68 25.33 -18.36
C PHE A 825 16.01 26.07 -18.67
N ASP A 826 17.13 25.64 -18.09
CA ASP A 826 18.44 26.31 -18.20
C ASP A 826 19.07 26.20 -19.59
N CYS A 827 18.78 25.10 -20.30
CA CYS A 827 19.37 24.75 -21.59
C CYS A 827 18.37 24.88 -22.75
N HIS A 828 18.80 25.48 -23.87
CA HIS A 828 17.93 25.82 -25.01
C HIS A 828 18.68 25.86 -26.35
N TYR A 829 17.92 25.81 -27.46
CA TYR A 829 18.48 25.87 -28.82
C TYR A 829 18.21 27.22 -29.51
N LEU A 830 19.29 27.84 -30.01
CA LEU A 830 19.25 29.12 -30.73
C LEU A 830 19.95 29.04 -32.09
N ASN A 831 19.20 28.65 -33.14
CA ASN A 831 19.70 28.42 -34.52
C ASN A 831 20.67 27.20 -34.63
N GLN A 832 20.34 26.08 -33.99
CA GLN A 832 21.20 24.88 -33.91
C GLN A 832 22.52 25.11 -33.12
N GLU A 833 22.53 26.06 -32.19
CA GLU A 833 23.56 26.22 -31.16
C GLU A 833 22.88 25.91 -29.82
N TYR A 834 23.37 24.89 -29.10
CA TYR A 834 22.90 24.49 -27.77
C TYR A 834 23.53 25.40 -26.70
N ILE A 835 22.72 26.00 -25.83
CA ILE A 835 23.14 27.06 -24.91
C ILE A 835 22.48 26.86 -23.54
N CYS A 836 23.31 26.66 -22.51
CA CYS A 836 22.88 26.63 -21.11
C CYS A 836 23.29 27.90 -20.36
N ASP A 837 22.36 28.54 -19.64
CA ASP A 837 22.62 29.73 -18.81
C ASP A 837 21.60 29.84 -17.66
N GLU A 838 22.04 29.58 -16.41
CA GLU A 838 21.25 29.64 -15.17
C GLU A 838 20.36 30.90 -15.05
N GLY A 839 20.84 32.04 -15.57
CA GLY A 839 20.10 33.30 -15.52
C GLY A 839 18.93 33.35 -16.51
N THR A 840 19.10 32.72 -17.67
CA THR A 840 18.09 32.59 -18.71
C THR A 840 17.04 31.54 -18.32
N GLY A 841 17.46 30.41 -17.73
CA GLY A 841 16.53 29.41 -17.19
C GLY A 841 15.71 29.93 -16.01
N SER A 842 16.33 30.70 -15.10
CA SER A 842 15.61 31.42 -14.04
C SER A 842 14.53 32.36 -14.59
N GLU A 843 14.80 33.08 -15.70
CA GLU A 843 13.80 33.91 -16.38
C GLU A 843 12.74 33.07 -17.12
N ALA A 844 13.08 31.89 -17.63
CA ALA A 844 12.16 30.97 -18.31
C ALA A 844 11.19 30.27 -17.34
N LEU A 845 11.68 29.70 -16.23
CA LEU A 845 10.87 29.09 -15.17
C LEU A 845 9.92 30.11 -14.55
N SER A 846 10.37 31.34 -14.28
CA SER A 846 9.52 32.44 -13.82
C SER A 846 8.40 32.76 -14.82
N VAL A 847 8.66 32.67 -16.13
CA VAL A 847 7.64 32.83 -17.18
C VAL A 847 6.69 31.63 -17.28
N HIS A 848 7.17 30.41 -17.03
CA HIS A 848 6.36 29.19 -16.99
C HIS A 848 5.38 29.20 -15.79
N LEU A 849 5.81 29.73 -14.64
CA LEU A 849 5.01 29.87 -13.41
C LEU A 849 4.06 31.08 -13.44
N GLU A 850 4.56 32.31 -13.66
CA GLU A 850 3.74 33.54 -13.62
C GLU A 850 2.97 33.81 -14.94
N GLY A 851 3.43 33.24 -16.06
CA GLY A 851 2.95 33.56 -17.40
C GLY A 851 3.57 34.81 -18.01
N TRP A 852 3.60 34.88 -19.35
CA TRP A 852 4.24 36.01 -20.04
C TRP A 852 3.48 37.34 -19.86
N LEU A 853 3.99 38.18 -18.95
CA LEU A 853 3.40 39.46 -18.52
C LEU A 853 2.95 40.36 -19.69
N GLY A 854 1.63 40.47 -19.85
CA GLY A 854 0.99 41.36 -20.81
C GLY A 854 0.73 40.76 -22.20
N SER A 855 1.01 39.48 -22.43
CA SER A 855 0.47 38.71 -23.57
C SER A 855 -1.04 38.41 -23.38
N GLY A 856 -1.41 37.98 -22.17
CA GLY A 856 -2.70 37.40 -21.85
C GLY A 856 -2.70 35.86 -21.79
N ALA A 857 -1.55 35.20 -21.91
CA ALA A 857 -1.31 33.86 -21.38
C ALA A 857 -1.11 33.93 -19.85
N GLY A 858 -1.46 32.86 -19.14
CA GLY A 858 -1.00 32.60 -17.76
C GLY A 858 0.27 31.76 -17.77
N GLY A 859 0.69 31.28 -16.60
CA GLY A 859 1.59 30.13 -16.47
C GLY A 859 0.86 28.82 -16.80
N GLY A 860 1.59 27.70 -16.79
CA GLY A 860 1.07 26.39 -17.22
C GLY A 860 0.73 26.43 -18.71
N THR A 861 1.77 26.53 -19.54
CA THR A 861 1.63 26.82 -20.98
C THR A 861 1.88 25.64 -21.90
N ASP A 862 2.30 24.52 -21.33
CA ASP A 862 2.19 23.22 -21.99
C ASP A 862 0.70 22.80 -22.01
N GLY A 863 0.41 21.51 -22.09
CA GLY A 863 -0.96 21.01 -22.06
C GLY A 863 -0.95 19.51 -21.89
N PRO A 864 -2.05 18.93 -21.41
CA PRO A 864 -2.03 17.63 -20.77
C PRO A 864 -1.69 16.48 -21.71
N THR A 865 -1.11 15.47 -21.09
CA THR A 865 -0.80 14.11 -21.54
C THR A 865 -1.88 13.16 -20.98
N ASP A 866 -1.60 11.90 -20.66
CA ASP A 866 -2.57 10.93 -20.16
C ASP A 866 -1.97 10.09 -19.01
N PRO A 867 -2.35 10.36 -17.74
CA PRO A 867 -1.91 9.64 -16.51
C PRO A 867 -2.14 8.12 -16.42
N THR A 868 -2.38 7.48 -17.56
CA THR A 868 -2.78 6.08 -17.67
C THR A 868 -2.19 5.39 -18.91
N ASP A 869 -1.34 6.08 -19.69
CA ASP A 869 -0.73 5.59 -20.93
C ASP A 869 0.63 6.26 -21.19
N THR A 870 1.71 5.58 -20.78
CA THR A 870 3.14 5.97 -20.79
C THR A 870 3.75 6.40 -22.15
N ASP A 871 2.94 6.69 -23.17
CA ASP A 871 3.29 7.02 -24.56
C ASP A 871 2.03 7.66 -25.17
N SER A 872 1.69 8.88 -24.74
CA SER A 872 0.40 9.56 -25.01
C SER A 872 0.05 9.67 -26.50
N ASP A 873 1.06 9.71 -27.38
CA ASP A 873 0.88 9.89 -28.82
C ASP A 873 1.22 8.66 -29.70
N GLY A 874 1.87 7.65 -29.12
CA GLY A 874 2.06 6.32 -29.68
C GLY A 874 3.26 6.17 -30.61
N ASP A 875 4.35 6.91 -30.38
CA ASP A 875 5.59 6.83 -31.18
C ASP A 875 6.67 5.91 -30.58
N GLY A 876 6.60 5.65 -29.28
CA GLY A 876 7.45 4.70 -28.54
C GLY A 876 8.57 5.32 -27.70
N MET A 877 8.44 6.61 -27.35
CA MET A 877 9.16 7.30 -26.27
C MET A 877 8.15 7.60 -25.14
N PRO A 878 8.51 7.49 -23.85
CA PRO A 878 7.62 7.89 -22.76
C PRO A 878 7.59 9.39 -22.51
N ASP A 879 6.42 9.87 -22.12
CA ASP A 879 6.12 11.26 -21.84
C ASP A 879 7.11 11.87 -20.84
N GLY A 880 7.37 11.22 -19.70
CA GLY A 880 8.33 11.65 -18.69
C GLY A 880 9.78 11.66 -19.16
N TRP A 881 10.18 10.69 -19.98
CA TRP A 881 11.52 10.70 -20.60
C TRP A 881 11.67 11.88 -21.57
N GLU A 882 10.64 12.18 -22.36
CA GLU A 882 10.60 13.36 -23.22
C GLU A 882 10.60 14.66 -22.41
N ILE A 883 9.84 14.75 -21.32
CA ILE A 883 9.76 15.92 -20.45
C ILE A 883 11.09 16.21 -19.74
N GLU A 884 11.84 15.18 -19.34
CA GLU A 884 13.22 15.31 -18.82
C GLU A 884 14.18 15.82 -19.91
N ASN A 885 14.09 15.25 -21.12
CA ASN A 885 15.09 15.43 -22.18
C ASN A 885 14.77 16.57 -23.16
N ARG A 886 13.58 17.18 -23.11
CA ARG A 886 13.20 18.33 -23.95
C ARG A 886 14.02 19.58 -23.63
N ARG A 887 14.26 20.39 -24.65
CA ARG A 887 14.88 21.73 -24.56
C ARG A 887 14.06 22.71 -25.39
N TRP A 888 13.85 23.93 -24.90
CA TRP A 888 13.04 24.90 -25.62
C TRP A 888 13.83 25.56 -26.77
N ILE A 889 13.13 25.92 -27.85
CA ILE A 889 13.73 26.50 -29.06
C ILE A 889 13.39 27.99 -29.13
N GLY A 890 14.39 28.87 -29.16
CA GLY A 890 14.16 30.32 -29.29
C GLY A 890 15.30 31.25 -28.85
N ASP A 891 14.99 32.55 -28.80
CA ASP A 891 15.84 33.65 -28.29
C ASP A 891 15.37 34.11 -26.89
N VAL A 892 14.12 33.80 -26.51
CA VAL A 892 13.48 34.06 -25.21
C VAL A 892 12.36 33.03 -25.00
N TYR A 893 12.25 32.44 -23.81
CA TYR A 893 11.10 31.61 -23.43
C TYR A 893 9.85 32.48 -23.20
N ASN A 894 8.70 32.07 -23.75
CA ASN A 894 7.44 32.81 -23.67
C ASN A 894 6.22 31.91 -23.41
N GLY A 895 6.46 30.66 -22.99
CA GLY A 895 5.45 29.61 -22.84
C GLY A 895 4.93 29.02 -24.15
N GLY A 896 4.82 29.83 -25.21
CA GLY A 896 4.48 29.37 -26.57
C GLY A 896 5.70 29.08 -27.45
N ASN A 897 6.72 28.43 -26.91
CA ASN A 897 7.90 27.97 -27.66
C ASN A 897 7.60 26.63 -28.38
N LEU A 898 8.55 26.17 -29.20
CA LEU A 898 8.63 24.76 -29.58
C LEU A 898 9.65 24.10 -28.65
N TRP A 899 9.47 22.81 -28.41
CA TRP A 899 10.41 21.94 -27.71
C TRP A 899 11.17 21.06 -28.73
N THR A 900 12.19 20.32 -28.27
CA THR A 900 12.86 19.25 -29.05
C THR A 900 12.17 17.89 -28.93
N LEU A 901 11.36 17.72 -27.89
CA LEU A 901 10.52 16.59 -27.53
C LEU A 901 9.20 17.16 -26.96
N ASP A 902 8.05 16.62 -27.34
CA ASP A 902 6.69 17.10 -27.01
C ASP A 902 5.71 15.91 -27.14
N PRO A 903 5.29 15.24 -26.03
CA PRO A 903 4.57 13.94 -26.00
C PRO A 903 3.16 13.86 -26.64
N ARG A 904 2.89 14.71 -27.62
CA ARG A 904 1.61 14.97 -28.29
C ARG A 904 1.85 15.25 -29.79
N ASN A 905 3.04 14.93 -30.29
CA ASN A 905 3.57 15.18 -31.62
C ASN A 905 4.43 13.97 -32.14
N PRO A 906 3.83 12.87 -32.62
CA PRO A 906 4.52 11.60 -32.94
C PRO A 906 5.39 11.67 -34.23
N ASN A 907 6.39 12.54 -34.23
CA ASN A 907 7.22 12.93 -35.36
C ASN A 907 8.63 13.38 -34.94
N ASP A 908 8.85 13.77 -33.69
CA ASP A 908 10.16 14.13 -33.13
C ASP A 908 10.98 12.90 -32.71
N ALA A 909 10.40 11.71 -32.52
CA ALA A 909 11.16 10.45 -32.58
C ALA A 909 12.03 10.28 -33.86
N ASP A 910 11.53 10.82 -34.98
CA ASP A 910 12.16 10.85 -36.30
C ASP A 910 13.03 12.11 -36.50
N GLU A 911 13.11 13.02 -35.51
CA GLU A 911 14.02 14.17 -35.48
C GLU A 911 15.32 13.86 -34.68
N ASP A 912 16.28 14.78 -34.82
CA ASP A 912 17.69 14.66 -34.46
C ASP A 912 18.11 16.06 -33.95
N ALA A 913 18.14 16.22 -32.62
CA ALA A 913 18.17 17.55 -32.00
C ALA A 913 19.59 18.16 -31.93
N ASP A 914 20.63 17.35 -31.77
CA ASP A 914 22.03 17.81 -31.72
C ASP A 914 22.78 17.72 -33.07
N ASN A 915 22.27 16.92 -34.02
CA ASN A 915 22.75 16.70 -35.38
C ASN A 915 23.97 15.75 -35.48
N ASP A 916 24.08 14.77 -34.58
CA ASP A 916 25.04 13.66 -34.67
C ASP A 916 24.65 12.58 -35.71
N GLY A 917 23.35 12.48 -36.04
CA GLY A 917 22.80 11.55 -37.03
C GLY A 917 22.24 10.23 -36.48
N LEU A 918 22.08 10.12 -35.16
CA LEU A 918 21.13 9.25 -34.47
C LEU A 918 19.73 9.93 -34.48
N SER A 919 18.75 9.42 -33.75
CA SER A 919 17.45 10.09 -33.57
C SER A 919 16.96 9.87 -32.15
N ASN A 920 16.12 10.77 -31.66
CA ASN A 920 15.63 10.78 -30.28
C ASN A 920 15.12 9.39 -29.82
N LEU A 921 14.32 8.73 -30.66
CA LEU A 921 13.77 7.39 -30.42
C LEU A 921 14.79 6.24 -30.57
N CYS A 922 15.92 6.46 -31.23
CA CYS A 922 17.05 5.53 -31.18
C CYS A 922 17.80 5.62 -29.85
N GLU A 923 17.98 6.82 -29.30
CA GLU A 923 18.70 7.07 -28.05
C GLU A 923 17.93 6.53 -26.84
N TYR A 924 16.63 6.79 -26.77
CA TYR A 924 15.74 6.12 -25.80
C TYR A 924 15.88 4.59 -25.82
N LYS A 925 16.17 3.98 -26.99
CA LYS A 925 16.41 2.54 -27.14
C LYS A 925 17.82 2.09 -26.73
N TRP A 926 18.83 2.97 -26.80
CA TRP A 926 20.15 2.74 -26.20
C TRP A 926 20.11 2.87 -24.67
N SER A 927 19.38 3.84 -24.13
CA SER A 927 19.09 3.96 -22.69
C SER A 927 18.32 2.77 -22.13
N ASN A 928 17.35 2.23 -22.88
CA ASN A 928 16.70 0.95 -22.54
C ASN A 928 17.66 -0.25 -22.60
N LEU A 929 18.58 -0.27 -23.57
CA LEU A 929 19.61 -1.32 -23.66
C LEU A 929 20.53 -1.27 -22.43
N LEU A 930 20.96 -0.09 -21.99
CA LEU A 930 21.74 0.10 -20.76
C LEU A 930 21.08 -0.58 -19.55
N GLN A 931 19.80 -0.30 -19.30
CA GLN A 931 19.05 -0.91 -18.20
C GLN A 931 18.95 -2.45 -18.32
N SER A 932 18.82 -2.96 -19.54
CA SER A 932 18.84 -4.42 -19.80
C SER A 932 20.21 -5.04 -19.50
N VAL A 933 21.32 -4.38 -19.87
CA VAL A 933 22.69 -4.86 -19.61
C VAL A 933 23.07 -4.74 -18.13
N ILE A 934 22.60 -3.72 -17.41
CA ILE A 934 22.77 -3.63 -15.95
C ILE A 934 22.11 -4.82 -15.24
N ASN A 935 20.92 -5.24 -15.68
CA ASN A 935 20.15 -6.30 -15.03
C ASN A 935 20.61 -7.73 -15.41
N GLU A 936 20.84 -8.03 -16.69
CA GLU A 936 21.18 -9.39 -17.15
C GLU A 936 22.64 -9.56 -17.66
N GLY A 937 23.34 -8.46 -17.95
CA GLY A 937 24.59 -8.46 -18.74
C GLY A 937 24.36 -8.79 -20.22
N LEU A 938 25.40 -8.65 -21.05
CA LEU A 938 25.30 -8.96 -22.49
C LEU A 938 26.42 -9.88 -22.99
N PRO A 939 26.42 -11.17 -22.61
CA PRO A 939 27.51 -12.12 -22.90
C PRO A 939 27.71 -12.46 -24.39
N SER A 940 26.87 -11.95 -25.29
CA SER A 940 27.03 -12.02 -26.74
C SER A 940 28.07 -11.04 -27.28
N HIS A 941 28.16 -9.85 -26.68
CA HIS A 941 29.10 -8.79 -27.07
C HIS A 941 30.37 -8.82 -26.19
N GLY A 942 30.27 -9.41 -25.00
CA GLY A 942 31.38 -9.57 -24.04
C GLY A 942 31.06 -9.02 -22.66
N GLU A 943 29.99 -8.25 -22.56
CA GLU A 943 29.72 -7.33 -21.45
C GLU A 943 29.04 -7.96 -20.23
N SER A 944 29.29 -7.33 -19.08
CA SER A 944 28.81 -7.75 -17.77
C SER A 944 28.10 -6.62 -17.04
N SER A 945 27.07 -6.98 -16.26
CA SER A 945 26.35 -6.06 -15.36
C SER A 945 27.28 -5.18 -14.50
N ASP A 946 28.33 -5.78 -13.94
CA ASP A 946 29.34 -5.10 -13.10
C ASP A 946 30.10 -3.97 -13.85
N ALA A 947 30.12 -4.00 -15.18
CA ALA A 947 30.75 -2.97 -16.03
C ALA A 947 29.74 -1.87 -16.41
N ALA A 948 28.51 -2.26 -16.79
CA ALA A 948 27.44 -1.35 -17.19
C ALA A 948 26.99 -0.39 -16.07
N LEU A 949 27.29 -0.69 -14.80
CA LEU A 949 27.12 0.23 -13.67
C LEU A 949 28.04 1.48 -13.72
N ASN A 950 28.98 1.58 -14.67
CA ASN A 950 29.79 2.79 -14.90
C ASN A 950 29.55 3.39 -16.31
N TRP A 951 28.54 2.91 -17.03
CA TRP A 951 28.16 3.44 -18.34
C TRP A 951 27.27 4.67 -18.20
N THR A 952 27.24 5.51 -19.24
CA THR A 952 26.37 6.69 -19.34
C THR A 952 25.21 6.38 -20.29
N ALA A 953 24.10 7.11 -20.18
CA ALA A 953 22.99 7.05 -21.14
C ALA A 953 23.16 8.11 -22.24
N THR A 954 22.64 7.84 -23.44
CA THR A 954 22.66 8.80 -24.56
C THR A 954 21.65 9.94 -24.31
N ASP A 955 22.09 11.21 -24.35
CA ASP A 955 21.27 12.43 -24.22
C ASP A 955 21.04 13.06 -25.61
N PRO A 956 19.78 13.16 -26.11
CA PRO A 956 19.42 13.77 -27.41
C PRO A 956 19.93 15.18 -27.69
N ASN A 957 20.52 15.83 -26.69
CA ASN A 957 21.03 17.18 -26.77
C ASN A 957 22.58 17.25 -26.72
N ASN A 958 23.28 16.11 -26.73
CA ASN A 958 24.73 16.05 -26.51
C ASN A 958 25.45 14.94 -27.29
N VAL A 959 26.07 15.37 -28.40
CA VAL A 959 26.80 14.61 -29.45
C VAL A 959 27.86 13.60 -28.96
N ASP A 960 28.22 13.57 -27.69
CA ASP A 960 29.31 12.79 -27.07
C ASP A 960 28.92 12.55 -25.60
N SER A 961 28.03 11.57 -25.36
CA SER A 961 27.35 11.39 -24.07
C SER A 961 28.24 10.88 -22.94
N ASP A 962 29.18 10.00 -23.24
CA ASP A 962 30.11 9.48 -22.23
C ASP A 962 31.43 10.28 -22.11
N GLY A 963 31.71 11.16 -23.07
CA GLY A 963 32.75 12.19 -22.98
C GLY A 963 34.14 11.76 -23.47
N ASP A 964 34.23 10.71 -24.29
CA ASP A 964 35.50 10.17 -24.82
C ASP A 964 35.97 10.83 -26.13
N THR A 965 35.11 11.67 -26.74
CA THR A 965 35.27 12.37 -28.03
C THR A 965 34.99 11.57 -29.30
N LEU A 966 34.31 10.44 -29.16
CA LEU A 966 33.52 9.79 -30.22
C LEU A 966 32.04 10.27 -30.14
N PRO A 967 31.27 10.26 -31.26
CA PRO A 967 29.84 10.55 -31.23
C PRO A 967 28.96 9.32 -31.15
N ASP A 968 27.88 9.45 -30.38
CA ASP A 968 26.94 8.38 -30.05
C ASP A 968 26.43 7.63 -31.31
N GLY A 969 25.98 8.38 -32.32
CA GLY A 969 25.48 7.92 -33.61
C GLY A 969 26.56 7.32 -34.51
N TRP A 970 27.81 7.81 -34.41
CA TRP A 970 28.95 7.20 -35.13
C TRP A 970 29.26 5.82 -34.55
N GLU A 971 29.25 5.66 -33.23
CA GLU A 971 29.48 4.36 -32.58
C GLU A 971 28.31 3.39 -32.76
N ALA A 972 27.08 3.87 -32.55
CA ALA A 972 25.85 3.13 -32.82
C ALA A 972 25.70 2.68 -34.30
N ARG A 973 26.58 3.17 -35.19
CA ARG A 973 26.51 3.02 -36.66
C ARG A 973 25.14 3.45 -37.21
N TYR A 974 24.56 4.51 -36.63
CA TYR A 974 23.25 5.06 -36.98
C TYR A 974 22.11 4.01 -36.87
N SER A 975 22.11 3.22 -35.80
CA SER A 975 21.19 2.11 -35.55
C SER A 975 20.70 2.10 -34.10
N CYS A 976 19.38 2.04 -33.87
CA CYS A 976 18.77 1.84 -32.55
C CYS A 976 18.98 0.39 -31.98
N SER A 977 20.03 -0.31 -32.40
CA SER A 977 20.27 -1.71 -32.01
C SER A 977 21.73 -2.11 -32.21
N TRP A 978 22.33 -2.68 -31.16
CA TRP A 978 23.71 -3.13 -31.15
C TRP A 978 23.87 -4.48 -31.85
N SER A 979 24.75 -4.54 -32.86
CA SER A 979 25.09 -5.78 -33.57
C SER A 979 26.27 -6.48 -32.89
N VAL A 980 26.24 -7.82 -32.84
CA VAL A 980 27.38 -8.63 -32.40
C VAL A 980 28.60 -8.46 -33.31
N ASP A 981 28.37 -8.09 -34.57
CA ASP A 981 29.44 -7.75 -35.53
C ASP A 981 30.00 -6.33 -35.31
N ALA A 982 29.47 -5.58 -34.33
CA ALA A 982 29.92 -4.24 -33.90
C ALA A 982 30.31 -4.21 -32.40
N ALA A 983 30.57 -5.38 -31.79
CA ALA A 983 31.02 -5.46 -30.41
C ALA A 983 32.42 -4.85 -30.24
N GLY A 984 32.54 -3.82 -29.41
CA GLY A 984 33.74 -2.99 -29.26
C GLY A 984 33.62 -1.56 -29.78
N LEU A 985 32.42 -1.16 -30.20
CA LEU A 985 31.90 0.22 -30.19
C LEU A 985 30.64 0.24 -29.31
N ASN A 986 30.45 1.26 -28.47
CA ASN A 986 29.31 1.34 -27.57
C ASN A 986 29.15 2.78 -27.01
N PRO A 987 28.18 3.58 -27.48
CA PRO A 987 27.97 5.00 -27.11
C PRO A 987 27.49 5.24 -25.67
N LEU A 988 27.69 4.24 -24.82
CA LEU A 988 27.39 4.22 -23.40
C LEU A 988 28.69 4.10 -22.57
N ASN A 989 29.85 3.90 -23.21
CA ASN A 989 31.06 3.39 -22.56
C ASN A 989 32.38 3.90 -23.17
N GLY A 990 32.73 5.16 -22.90
CA GLY A 990 33.98 5.84 -23.27
C GLY A 990 35.30 5.27 -22.72
N SER A 991 35.29 4.04 -22.22
CA SER A 991 36.50 3.22 -22.06
C SER A 991 36.86 2.44 -23.33
N ASP A 992 36.04 2.52 -24.36
CA ASP A 992 36.12 1.73 -25.58
C ASP A 992 36.82 2.45 -26.75
N SER A 993 37.09 3.76 -26.68
CA SER A 993 37.99 4.51 -27.61
C SER A 993 39.32 3.84 -27.95
N LEU A 994 39.83 2.98 -27.06
CA LEU A 994 41.08 2.21 -27.22
C LEU A 994 40.88 0.76 -27.67
N ASN A 995 39.65 0.36 -28.01
CA ASN A 995 39.36 -0.88 -28.71
C ASN A 995 39.81 -0.82 -30.18
N ASN A 996 39.91 -2.02 -30.74
CA ASN A 996 40.19 -2.31 -32.13
C ASN A 996 39.33 -3.56 -32.45
N PRO A 997 38.12 -3.40 -33.01
CA PRO A 997 37.19 -4.51 -33.21
C PRO A 997 37.57 -5.47 -34.36
N ASP A 998 38.18 -4.97 -35.43
CA ASP A 998 38.46 -5.74 -36.65
C ASP A 998 39.84 -6.44 -36.67
N GLY A 999 40.79 -5.98 -35.85
CA GLY A 999 42.13 -6.57 -35.70
C GLY A 999 43.26 -5.87 -36.46
N ASP A 1000 43.05 -4.67 -37.01
CA ASP A 1000 44.04 -3.96 -37.83
C ASP A 1000 45.25 -3.37 -37.05
N GLY A 1001 46.20 -2.77 -37.80
CA GLY A 1001 47.33 -2.02 -37.25
C GLY A 1001 48.60 -2.18 -38.08
N TYR A 1002 49.75 -2.05 -37.43
CA TYR A 1002 51.03 -2.48 -37.99
C TYR A 1002 52.03 -2.87 -36.89
N ASP A 1003 52.53 -4.11 -36.93
CA ASP A 1003 53.55 -4.67 -36.01
C ASP A 1003 54.93 -4.03 -36.27
N VAL A 1004 55.12 -2.78 -35.86
CA VAL A 1004 56.32 -1.95 -36.02
C VAL A 1004 57.59 -2.66 -35.50
N ASN A 1005 57.46 -3.45 -34.43
CA ASN A 1005 58.57 -4.18 -33.82
C ASN A 1005 58.81 -5.59 -34.41
N HIS A 1006 57.92 -6.05 -35.30
CA HIS A 1006 57.95 -7.32 -36.05
C HIS A 1006 57.98 -8.60 -35.18
N ASN A 1007 57.24 -8.64 -34.06
CA ASN A 1007 57.21 -9.82 -33.17
C ASN A 1007 56.08 -10.84 -33.48
N GLY A 1008 55.08 -10.45 -34.27
CA GLY A 1008 53.89 -11.24 -34.60
C GLY A 1008 52.72 -11.07 -33.63
N ILE A 1009 52.68 -9.96 -32.87
CA ILE A 1009 51.60 -9.58 -31.95
C ILE A 1009 51.49 -8.04 -31.97
N LEU A 1010 50.32 -7.52 -32.33
CA LEU A 1010 50.02 -6.08 -32.22
C LEU A 1010 49.89 -5.69 -30.73
N GLU A 1011 50.92 -5.00 -30.21
CA GLU A 1011 50.85 -4.32 -28.91
C GLU A 1011 49.85 -3.13 -28.99
N LEU A 1012 49.46 -2.50 -27.88
CA LEU A 1012 48.39 -1.49 -27.91
C LEU A 1012 48.83 -0.26 -28.73
N GLU A 1013 50.09 0.10 -28.59
CA GLU A 1013 50.77 1.20 -29.28
C GLU A 1013 50.98 0.95 -30.80
N GLU A 1014 50.62 -0.23 -31.31
CA GLU A 1014 50.80 -0.68 -32.70
C GLU A 1014 49.47 -0.88 -33.47
N ARG A 1015 48.34 -0.65 -32.81
CA ARG A 1015 47.00 -0.75 -33.41
C ARG A 1015 46.53 0.61 -33.91
N LEU A 1016 45.66 0.59 -34.91
CA LEU A 1016 44.68 1.66 -35.04
C LEU A 1016 43.58 1.41 -33.99
N VAL A 1017 42.89 2.44 -33.53
CA VAL A 1017 41.86 2.29 -32.48
C VAL A 1017 40.70 3.22 -32.82
N ASN A 1018 39.49 2.92 -32.32
CA ASN A 1018 38.25 3.68 -32.56
C ASN A 1018 38.51 5.21 -32.58
N TRP A 1019 39.20 5.72 -31.56
CA TRP A 1019 39.56 7.13 -31.42
C TRP A 1019 40.48 7.66 -32.54
N MET A 1020 41.48 6.90 -32.98
CA MET A 1020 42.35 7.30 -34.09
C MET A 1020 41.60 7.30 -35.43
N GLU A 1021 40.71 6.35 -35.66
CA GLU A 1021 39.88 6.24 -36.87
C GLU A 1021 38.86 7.36 -37.00
N PHE A 1022 38.29 7.80 -35.87
CA PHE A 1022 37.44 8.96 -35.86
C PHE A 1022 38.26 10.25 -36.09
N HIS A 1023 39.29 10.49 -35.27
CA HIS A 1023 40.02 11.77 -35.29
C HIS A 1023 40.93 11.96 -36.51
N LEU A 1024 41.28 10.92 -37.27
CA LEU A 1024 41.99 11.08 -38.57
C LEU A 1024 41.19 11.85 -39.62
N LYS A 1025 39.90 12.14 -39.37
CA LYS A 1025 39.07 13.00 -40.23
C LYS A 1025 39.54 14.47 -40.20
N SER A 1026 39.83 14.99 -39.01
CA SER A 1026 40.09 16.40 -38.74
C SER A 1026 41.53 16.69 -38.30
N GLU A 1027 42.16 15.76 -37.57
CA GLU A 1027 43.48 15.94 -36.96
C GLU A 1027 44.63 15.32 -37.76
N ILE A 1028 45.85 15.77 -37.44
CA ILE A 1028 47.08 15.03 -37.73
C ILE A 1028 47.55 14.46 -36.39
N ILE A 1029 47.73 13.14 -36.34
CA ILE A 1029 48.05 12.39 -35.13
C ILE A 1029 49.57 12.20 -35.03
N PHE A 1030 50.15 12.52 -33.87
CA PHE A 1030 51.57 12.32 -33.56
C PHE A 1030 51.75 11.26 -32.46
N SER A 1031 52.97 11.10 -31.91
CA SER A 1031 53.28 10.11 -30.87
C SER A 1031 52.39 10.17 -29.62
N ASP A 1032 52.09 11.39 -29.17
CA ASP A 1032 51.56 11.72 -27.84
C ASP A 1032 50.72 13.01 -27.85
N SER A 1033 50.28 13.45 -29.05
CA SER A 1033 49.52 14.69 -29.27
C SER A 1033 48.93 14.77 -30.69
N THR A 1034 47.99 15.70 -30.89
CA THR A 1034 47.42 16.09 -32.20
C THR A 1034 47.81 17.55 -32.56
N ASP A 1035 47.68 17.95 -33.83
CA ASP A 1035 48.00 19.30 -34.30
C ASP A 1035 47.16 20.41 -33.63
N ASN A 1036 45.87 20.17 -33.37
CA ASN A 1036 45.04 21.11 -32.59
C ASN A 1036 45.13 20.90 -31.06
N GLY A 1037 45.77 19.84 -30.59
CA GLY A 1037 46.06 19.60 -29.17
C GLY A 1037 44.94 18.94 -28.37
N ILE A 1038 44.06 18.18 -29.04
CA ILE A 1038 43.14 17.23 -28.40
C ILE A 1038 43.99 16.18 -27.64
N PRO A 1039 43.71 15.91 -26.34
CA PRO A 1039 44.41 14.89 -25.57
C PRO A 1039 43.98 13.47 -26.00
N PHE A 1040 44.90 12.52 -25.91
CA PHE A 1040 44.58 11.11 -26.15
C PHE A 1040 43.91 10.48 -24.90
N PRO A 1041 42.93 9.58 -25.06
CA PRO A 1041 42.36 8.81 -23.95
C PRO A 1041 43.45 8.03 -23.18
N GLU A 1042 43.25 7.87 -21.87
CA GLU A 1042 44.16 7.23 -20.89
C GLU A 1042 45.66 7.66 -20.87
N ASN A 1043 46.10 8.67 -21.63
CA ASN A 1043 47.51 8.94 -21.99
C ASN A 1043 48.11 7.85 -22.92
N PHE A 1044 47.30 7.31 -23.84
CA PHE A 1044 47.74 6.46 -24.95
C PHE A 1044 48.83 7.16 -25.80
N THR A 1045 49.66 6.35 -26.46
CA THR A 1045 50.70 6.81 -27.40
C THR A 1045 50.83 5.81 -28.56
N THR A 1046 50.83 6.28 -29.80
CA THR A 1046 50.88 5.43 -30.99
C THR A 1046 52.27 5.40 -31.64
N LEU A 1047 52.64 4.26 -32.24
CA LEU A 1047 53.81 4.06 -33.08
C LEU A 1047 53.51 4.17 -34.58
N LEU A 1048 52.23 4.32 -34.96
CA LEU A 1048 51.80 4.42 -36.37
C LEU A 1048 52.10 5.80 -37.00
N PHE A 1049 52.53 6.79 -36.22
CA PHE A 1049 52.86 8.13 -36.71
C PHE A 1049 54.24 8.23 -37.39
N ASN A 1050 54.51 9.35 -38.08
CA ASN A 1050 55.85 9.64 -38.61
C ASN A 1050 56.38 11.05 -38.27
N ASP A 1051 57.65 11.13 -37.85
CA ASP A 1051 58.43 12.36 -37.63
C ASP A 1051 58.34 13.39 -38.79
N THR A 1052 58.03 12.96 -40.02
CA THR A 1052 57.97 13.85 -41.19
C THR A 1052 56.64 14.58 -41.38
N TRP A 1053 55.63 14.32 -40.55
CA TRP A 1053 54.32 15.00 -40.64
C TRP A 1053 54.34 16.38 -39.96
N GLU A 1054 55.03 16.51 -38.82
CA GLU A 1054 55.22 17.78 -38.08
C GLU A 1054 55.78 18.88 -39.02
N ASP A 1055 55.24 20.11 -38.96
CA ASP A 1055 55.63 21.26 -39.80
C ASP A 1055 55.42 21.09 -41.34
N PHE A 1056 55.01 19.92 -41.86
CA PHE A 1056 54.98 19.63 -43.31
C PHE A 1056 53.65 19.20 -43.92
N ALA A 1057 52.80 18.46 -43.21
CA ALA A 1057 51.54 17.93 -43.76
C ALA A 1057 50.54 19.04 -44.14
N GLY A 1058 49.70 18.80 -45.15
CA GLY A 1058 48.69 19.75 -45.62
C GLY A 1058 47.38 19.76 -44.82
N GLY A 1059 47.21 18.79 -43.92
CA GLY A 1059 46.04 18.53 -43.10
C GLY A 1059 45.87 17.02 -42.88
N SER A 1060 44.79 16.65 -42.19
CA SER A 1060 44.36 15.29 -41.85
C SER A 1060 44.18 14.35 -43.05
N PHE A 1061 43.93 13.07 -42.79
CA PHE A 1061 43.62 12.07 -43.81
C PHE A 1061 42.23 12.29 -44.42
N GLY A 1062 41.18 12.41 -43.60
CA GLY A 1062 39.79 12.64 -44.05
C GLY A 1062 39.56 13.90 -44.88
N LYS A 1063 40.33 14.98 -44.61
CA LYS A 1063 40.33 16.20 -45.44
C LYS A 1063 40.77 15.97 -46.88
N TYR A 1064 41.48 14.88 -47.15
CA TYR A 1064 41.88 14.41 -48.48
C TYR A 1064 41.19 13.10 -48.88
N ALA A 1065 40.16 12.66 -48.14
CA ALA A 1065 39.33 11.53 -48.49
C ALA A 1065 38.67 11.72 -49.86
N SER A 1066 38.41 10.61 -50.56
CA SER A 1066 37.86 10.68 -51.91
C SER A 1066 36.37 11.03 -51.91
N ASN A 1067 35.88 11.52 -53.06
CA ASN A 1067 34.45 11.66 -53.30
C ASN A 1067 33.73 10.30 -53.42
N SER A 1068 34.43 9.20 -53.68
CA SER A 1068 33.85 7.85 -53.68
C SER A 1068 33.59 7.39 -52.24
N TYR A 1069 34.59 7.55 -51.37
CA TYR A 1069 34.56 7.20 -49.96
C TYR A 1069 33.49 7.98 -49.19
N ASN A 1070 33.44 9.30 -49.37
CA ASN A 1070 32.38 10.17 -48.84
C ASN A 1070 31.00 9.99 -49.51
N ASN A 1071 30.80 8.93 -50.31
CA ASN A 1071 29.49 8.42 -50.75
C ASN A 1071 29.32 6.92 -50.45
N LEU A 1072 30.34 6.26 -49.86
CA LEU A 1072 30.33 4.89 -49.36
C LEU A 1072 29.94 4.90 -47.88
N ILE A 1073 30.59 5.76 -47.07
CA ILE A 1073 29.98 6.28 -45.85
C ILE A 1073 28.77 7.09 -46.30
N ASN A 1074 27.57 6.55 -46.07
CA ASN A 1074 26.30 7.20 -46.37
C ASN A 1074 25.92 8.09 -45.18
N ALA A 1075 26.83 9.00 -44.80
CA ALA A 1075 26.77 9.79 -43.58
C ALA A 1075 25.44 10.56 -43.45
N THR A 1076 24.81 10.45 -42.29
CA THR A 1076 23.62 11.19 -41.89
C THR A 1076 24.02 12.62 -41.49
N SER A 1077 25.06 12.77 -40.66
CA SER A 1077 25.64 14.07 -40.29
C SER A 1077 26.77 14.55 -41.23
N ASP A 1078 26.97 15.86 -41.28
CA ASP A 1078 28.16 16.51 -41.88
C ASP A 1078 29.41 16.30 -40.98
N ILE A 1079 29.24 15.82 -39.73
CA ILE A 1079 30.30 15.63 -38.74
C ILE A 1079 31.28 14.53 -39.17
N ASP A 1080 30.82 13.40 -39.71
CA ASP A 1080 31.62 12.16 -39.87
C ASP A 1080 32.33 11.99 -41.20
N LEU A 1081 32.26 13.01 -42.06
CA LEU A 1081 32.83 12.98 -43.40
C LEU A 1081 34.36 12.85 -43.37
N GLY A 1082 34.82 11.61 -43.59
CA GLY A 1082 36.22 11.25 -43.67
C GLY A 1082 36.82 10.59 -42.42
N SER A 1083 36.01 10.07 -41.48
CA SER A 1083 36.50 9.07 -40.51
C SER A 1083 36.89 7.77 -41.20
N GLY A 1084 37.63 6.89 -40.52
CA GLY A 1084 37.75 5.47 -40.84
C GLY A 1084 36.48 4.68 -40.52
N ASN A 1085 36.59 3.35 -40.53
CA ASN A 1085 35.49 2.42 -40.30
C ASN A 1085 35.97 1.22 -39.43
N PRO A 1086 35.86 1.31 -38.08
CA PRO A 1086 36.46 0.39 -37.09
C PRO A 1086 35.98 -1.07 -37.10
N LEU A 1087 35.20 -1.45 -38.10
CA LEU A 1087 34.67 -2.80 -38.33
C LEU A 1087 35.16 -3.37 -39.67
N SER A 1088 36.22 -2.80 -40.26
CA SER A 1088 36.72 -3.12 -41.61
C SER A 1088 38.14 -2.61 -41.81
N SER A 1089 39.12 -3.49 -41.62
CA SER A 1089 40.56 -3.19 -41.69
C SER A 1089 41.08 -2.67 -43.04
N ASP A 1090 40.24 -2.66 -44.08
CA ASP A 1090 40.36 -1.94 -45.36
C ASP A 1090 39.11 -1.06 -45.47
N SER A 1091 39.23 0.22 -45.09
CA SER A 1091 38.11 1.16 -45.01
C SER A 1091 37.49 1.44 -46.38
N ASP A 1092 38.31 1.78 -47.37
CA ASP A 1092 37.85 2.31 -48.67
C ASP A 1092 37.72 1.25 -49.79
N GLN A 1093 38.09 0.00 -49.48
CA GLN A 1093 37.97 -1.20 -50.31
C GLN A 1093 38.95 -1.21 -51.50
N ASP A 1094 40.15 -0.73 -51.21
CA ASP A 1094 41.29 -0.63 -52.11
C ASP A 1094 42.07 -1.96 -52.22
N GLY A 1095 42.23 -2.66 -51.10
CA GLY A 1095 42.98 -3.90 -50.95
C GLY A 1095 44.30 -3.76 -50.16
N MET A 1096 44.42 -2.72 -49.33
CA MET A 1096 45.49 -2.45 -48.36
C MET A 1096 44.85 -2.20 -46.98
N PRO A 1097 45.53 -2.42 -45.84
CA PRO A 1097 44.98 -2.14 -44.52
C PRO A 1097 45.27 -0.75 -43.98
N ASP A 1098 44.31 -0.17 -43.25
CA ASP A 1098 44.34 1.19 -42.72
C ASP A 1098 45.58 1.47 -41.85
N GLY A 1099 45.85 0.63 -40.85
CA GLY A 1099 47.04 0.75 -40.00
C GLY A 1099 48.39 0.63 -40.73
N TRP A 1100 48.46 -0.18 -41.80
CA TRP A 1100 49.66 -0.28 -42.66
C TRP A 1100 49.85 0.99 -43.48
N GLU A 1101 48.76 1.50 -44.06
CA GLU A 1101 48.76 2.75 -44.83
C GLU A 1101 49.23 3.93 -43.99
N ILE A 1102 48.65 4.10 -42.80
CA ILE A 1102 49.00 5.19 -41.87
C ILE A 1102 50.48 5.11 -41.50
N PHE A 1103 51.03 3.93 -41.17
CA PHE A 1103 52.45 3.77 -40.86
C PHE A 1103 53.38 4.11 -42.04
N HIS A 1104 53.01 3.75 -43.27
CA HIS A 1104 53.80 4.03 -44.47
C HIS A 1104 53.51 5.41 -45.11
N ALA A 1105 52.46 6.13 -44.70
CA ALA A 1105 52.04 7.40 -45.29
C ALA A 1105 53.08 8.52 -45.13
N ARG A 1106 53.39 9.20 -46.24
CA ARG A 1106 54.25 10.40 -46.29
C ARG A 1106 53.55 11.52 -47.05
N TRP A 1107 53.97 12.76 -46.81
CA TRP A 1107 53.38 13.92 -47.45
C TRP A 1107 54.13 14.32 -48.75
N SER A 1108 53.49 14.21 -49.92
CA SER A 1108 54.09 14.67 -51.18
C SER A 1108 54.08 16.20 -51.26
N LEU A 1109 55.23 16.81 -51.01
CA LEU A 1109 55.48 18.24 -51.21
C LEU A 1109 55.38 18.70 -52.68
N PHE A 1110 55.26 17.79 -53.66
CA PHE A 1110 55.09 18.13 -55.07
C PHE A 1110 53.61 18.14 -55.47
N ASP A 1111 52.85 17.13 -55.06
CA ASP A 1111 51.45 16.93 -55.44
C ASP A 1111 50.47 17.54 -54.42
N SER A 1112 50.94 17.81 -53.19
CA SER A 1112 50.18 18.33 -52.05
C SER A 1112 49.05 17.39 -51.61
N ALA A 1113 49.39 16.11 -51.49
CA ALA A 1113 48.57 15.01 -51.04
C ALA A 1113 49.42 13.98 -50.27
N TRP A 1114 48.77 13.06 -49.57
CA TRP A 1114 49.38 11.87 -48.98
C TRP A 1114 49.83 10.86 -50.06
N THR A 1115 50.75 9.95 -49.71
CA THR A 1115 51.20 8.84 -50.58
C THR A 1115 50.39 7.55 -50.40
N LEU A 1116 49.73 7.43 -49.26
CA LEU A 1116 48.83 6.38 -48.77
C LEU A 1116 47.82 7.08 -47.85
N ASN A 1117 46.56 6.69 -47.87
CA ASN A 1117 45.47 7.39 -47.18
C ASN A 1117 44.23 6.48 -47.11
N PRO A 1118 43.88 5.90 -45.93
CA PRO A 1118 42.87 4.81 -45.78
C PRO A 1118 41.42 5.18 -46.14
N VAL A 1119 41.20 6.39 -46.64
CA VAL A 1119 39.89 6.96 -46.98
C VAL A 1119 39.89 7.50 -48.43
N ASN A 1120 40.74 6.95 -49.29
CA ASN A 1120 40.96 7.34 -50.69
C ASN A 1120 41.43 6.19 -51.61
N GLU A 1121 40.49 5.51 -52.27
CA GLU A 1121 40.66 4.22 -52.98
C GLU A 1121 41.50 4.22 -54.28
N ASN A 1122 42.33 5.26 -54.45
CA ASN A 1122 43.01 5.68 -55.66
C ASN A 1122 44.54 5.61 -55.54
N ASP A 1123 45.11 5.39 -54.36
CA ASP A 1123 46.56 5.36 -54.14
C ASP A 1123 47.17 3.95 -54.04
N ARG A 1124 46.41 2.84 -54.07
CA ARG A 1124 46.94 1.51 -54.50
C ARG A 1124 47.82 1.51 -55.74
N ILE A 1125 47.52 2.39 -56.69
CA ILE A 1125 48.25 2.56 -57.95
C ILE A 1125 49.35 3.63 -57.88
N GLY A 1126 49.67 4.09 -56.67
CA GLY A 1126 50.82 4.92 -56.36
C GLY A 1126 52.13 4.15 -56.53
N ASP A 1127 53.18 4.89 -56.85
CA ASP A 1127 54.58 4.46 -57.03
C ASP A 1127 55.43 5.61 -56.45
N PRO A 1128 55.52 5.74 -55.11
CA PRO A 1128 55.96 6.99 -54.47
C PRO A 1128 57.46 7.25 -54.58
N ASP A 1129 58.28 6.19 -54.66
CA ASP A 1129 59.73 6.27 -54.80
C ASP A 1129 60.24 6.15 -56.26
N GLY A 1130 59.42 5.59 -57.16
CA GLY A 1130 59.70 5.45 -58.59
C GLY A 1130 60.43 4.18 -59.01
N ASP A 1131 60.37 3.11 -58.20
CA ASP A 1131 60.90 1.77 -58.50
C ASP A 1131 60.12 1.07 -59.65
N GLY A 1132 58.79 1.18 -59.64
CA GLY A 1132 57.90 0.57 -60.64
C GLY A 1132 57.05 -0.63 -60.17
N MET A 1133 57.10 -0.98 -58.89
CA MET A 1133 56.03 -1.65 -58.16
C MET A 1133 54.88 -0.65 -57.88
N ASN A 1134 53.92 -1.00 -57.04
CA ASN A 1134 52.91 -0.06 -56.56
C ASN A 1134 52.44 -0.44 -55.16
N ASN A 1135 51.98 0.54 -54.39
CA ASN A 1135 51.54 0.43 -53.00
C ASN A 1135 50.78 -0.88 -52.70
N TRP A 1136 49.79 -1.24 -53.51
CA TRP A 1136 49.01 -2.47 -53.32
C TRP A 1136 49.84 -3.74 -53.55
N GLU A 1137 50.70 -3.76 -54.58
CA GLU A 1137 51.61 -4.88 -54.82
C GLU A 1137 52.68 -5.01 -53.71
N GLU A 1138 52.99 -3.90 -53.00
CA GLU A 1138 53.98 -3.82 -51.91
C GLU A 1138 53.44 -4.28 -50.56
N TYR A 1139 52.18 -4.01 -50.22
CA TYR A 1139 51.50 -4.70 -49.11
C TYR A 1139 51.34 -6.20 -49.42
N ASN A 1140 50.79 -6.53 -50.59
CA ASN A 1140 50.38 -7.90 -50.93
C ASN A 1140 51.55 -8.89 -51.12
N VAL A 1141 52.83 -8.48 -51.00
CA VAL A 1141 53.98 -9.41 -50.90
C VAL A 1141 53.91 -10.33 -49.67
N ILE A 1142 53.13 -9.92 -48.65
CA ILE A 1142 53.02 -10.55 -47.33
C ILE A 1142 52.67 -12.04 -47.38
N SER A 1143 52.95 -12.77 -46.31
CA SER A 1143 52.53 -14.16 -46.18
C SER A 1143 51.00 -14.26 -46.08
N SER A 1144 50.39 -15.23 -46.78
CA SER A 1144 48.93 -15.47 -46.76
C SER A 1144 48.32 -15.74 -45.37
N ASN A 1145 49.16 -15.98 -44.36
CA ASN A 1145 48.76 -16.23 -42.98
C ASN A 1145 48.82 -14.97 -42.09
N PHE A 1146 49.29 -13.85 -42.64
CA PHE A 1146 49.50 -12.56 -41.96
C PHE A 1146 48.92 -11.39 -42.79
N SER A 1147 48.10 -11.64 -43.80
CA SER A 1147 47.34 -10.57 -44.47
C SER A 1147 46.03 -10.35 -43.72
N GLU A 1148 45.73 -9.10 -43.37
CA GLU A 1148 44.46 -8.71 -42.77
C GLU A 1148 43.29 -8.69 -43.79
N ILE A 1149 43.58 -8.57 -45.10
CA ILE A 1149 42.55 -8.32 -46.14
C ILE A 1149 42.06 -9.61 -46.84
N ASP A 1150 42.87 -10.26 -47.68
CA ASP A 1150 42.52 -11.56 -48.29
C ASP A 1150 43.71 -12.52 -48.40
N SER A 1151 43.75 -13.50 -47.51
CA SER A 1151 44.68 -14.65 -47.53
C SER A 1151 44.83 -15.39 -48.87
N LEU A 1152 43.90 -15.22 -49.83
CA LEU A 1152 43.95 -15.82 -51.16
C LEU A 1152 44.65 -14.96 -52.21
N ILE A 1153 44.81 -13.66 -51.96
CA ILE A 1153 45.38 -12.68 -52.90
C ILE A 1153 46.74 -12.24 -52.34
N THR A 1154 47.80 -12.47 -53.12
CA THR A 1154 49.19 -12.21 -52.73
C THR A 1154 50.07 -11.99 -53.96
N VAL A 1155 51.22 -11.37 -53.78
CA VAL A 1155 52.25 -11.10 -54.79
C VAL A 1155 53.39 -12.12 -54.63
N PRO A 1156 53.91 -12.72 -55.73
CA PRO A 1156 53.65 -12.42 -57.14
C PRO A 1156 52.48 -13.21 -57.78
N GLN A 1157 51.59 -13.83 -57.01
CA GLN A 1157 50.47 -14.61 -57.56
C GLN A 1157 49.43 -13.75 -58.28
N PHE A 1158 49.24 -12.50 -57.87
CA PHE A 1158 48.34 -11.52 -58.45
C PHE A 1158 49.10 -10.23 -58.80
N TYR A 1159 48.51 -9.42 -59.67
CA TYR A 1159 48.97 -8.09 -60.06
C TYR A 1159 47.75 -7.25 -60.45
N LEU A 1160 47.82 -5.92 -60.33
CA LEU A 1160 46.69 -5.06 -60.68
C LEU A 1160 46.54 -4.93 -62.21
N LEU A 1161 45.33 -5.20 -62.72
CA LEU A 1161 45.00 -5.01 -64.14
C LEU A 1161 43.80 -4.07 -64.33
N TYR A 1162 44.05 -2.95 -64.99
CA TYR A 1162 43.00 -2.00 -65.38
C TYR A 1162 41.97 -2.62 -66.34
N PHE A 1163 40.73 -2.77 -65.89
CA PHE A 1163 39.66 -3.39 -66.68
C PHE A 1163 38.28 -2.79 -66.37
N GLY A 1164 37.55 -2.39 -67.40
CA GLY A 1164 36.15 -1.92 -67.27
C GLY A 1164 36.01 -0.47 -66.82
N GLY A 1165 36.79 -0.05 -65.83
CA GLY A 1165 36.79 1.28 -65.23
C GLY A 1165 37.71 1.36 -64.01
N GLU A 1166 37.78 0.26 -63.26
CA GLU A 1166 38.62 0.06 -62.07
C GLU A 1166 39.93 -0.70 -62.38
N TYR A 1167 40.80 -0.77 -61.37
CA TYR A 1167 41.89 -1.75 -61.27
C TYR A 1167 41.41 -2.94 -60.44
N LEU A 1168 41.71 -4.17 -60.87
CA LEU A 1168 41.32 -5.39 -60.14
C LEU A 1168 42.49 -6.38 -60.09
N PRO A 1169 42.69 -7.09 -58.97
CA PRO A 1169 43.74 -8.11 -58.85
C PRO A 1169 43.50 -9.27 -59.82
N ASN A 1170 44.51 -9.58 -60.63
CA ASN A 1170 44.41 -10.58 -61.69
C ASN A 1170 45.44 -11.71 -61.48
N PRO A 1171 45.03 -12.99 -61.43
CA PRO A 1171 45.96 -14.07 -61.15
C PRO A 1171 46.98 -14.28 -62.29
N TRP A 1172 48.25 -14.34 -61.94
CA TRP A 1172 49.35 -14.68 -62.83
C TRP A 1172 49.27 -16.16 -63.22
N LEU A 1173 48.51 -16.47 -64.29
CA LEU A 1173 48.22 -17.83 -64.80
C LEU A 1173 49.44 -18.68 -65.20
N SER A 1174 50.66 -18.19 -65.00
CA SER A 1174 51.93 -18.90 -65.20
C SER A 1174 52.82 -18.97 -63.96
N ALA A 1175 52.36 -18.52 -62.79
CA ALA A 1175 53.02 -18.80 -61.51
C ALA A 1175 53.08 -20.32 -61.27
N GLU A 1176 54.26 -20.84 -60.92
CA GLU A 1176 54.45 -22.28 -60.65
C GLU A 1176 54.29 -22.64 -59.15
N SER A 1177 53.91 -21.66 -58.31
CA SER A 1177 53.71 -21.79 -56.86
C SER A 1177 52.58 -20.88 -56.35
N SER A 1178 51.99 -21.24 -55.22
CA SER A 1178 50.92 -20.51 -54.51
C SER A 1178 51.41 -19.86 -53.21
N SER A 1179 52.71 -19.65 -53.06
CA SER A 1179 53.32 -18.97 -51.91
C SER A 1179 53.87 -17.62 -52.33
N SER A 1180 53.53 -16.59 -51.55
CA SER A 1180 53.99 -15.21 -51.75
C SER A 1180 55.49 -15.05 -51.52
N PHE A 1181 55.99 -13.82 -51.67
CA PHE A 1181 57.36 -13.46 -51.30
C PHE A 1181 57.63 -13.58 -49.79
N GLY A 1182 56.73 -13.06 -48.94
CA GLY A 1182 56.83 -13.11 -47.47
C GLY A 1182 56.65 -14.50 -46.87
N SER A 1183 56.23 -15.50 -47.65
CA SER A 1183 56.00 -16.89 -47.18
C SER A 1183 57.26 -17.63 -46.70
N PHE A 1184 58.47 -17.10 -46.93
CA PHE A 1184 59.74 -17.80 -46.74
C PHE A 1184 60.77 -17.10 -45.85
N LEU A 1185 60.38 -16.00 -45.19
CA LEU A 1185 61.29 -15.21 -44.37
C LEU A 1185 61.76 -15.95 -43.11
N SER A 1186 63.04 -15.84 -42.78
CA SER A 1186 63.54 -16.20 -41.45
C SER A 1186 63.31 -15.06 -40.44
N PRO A 1187 63.27 -15.33 -39.12
CA PRO A 1187 63.15 -14.27 -38.11
C PRO A 1187 64.26 -13.21 -38.22
N GLU A 1188 65.46 -13.60 -38.65
CA GLU A 1188 66.56 -12.67 -38.92
C GLU A 1188 66.36 -11.80 -40.18
N GLN A 1189 65.41 -12.11 -41.06
CA GLN A 1189 65.02 -11.29 -42.22
C GLN A 1189 63.79 -10.43 -41.91
N ILE A 1190 62.80 -10.97 -41.18
CA ILE A 1190 61.65 -10.22 -40.68
C ILE A 1190 62.14 -8.98 -39.89
N ASN A 1191 63.14 -9.16 -39.01
CA ASN A 1191 63.79 -8.07 -38.26
C ASN A 1191 64.67 -7.13 -39.16
N LEU A 1192 64.73 -7.31 -40.48
CA LEU A 1192 65.48 -6.44 -41.40
C LEU A 1192 64.57 -5.71 -42.39
N THR A 1193 63.54 -6.40 -42.90
CA THR A 1193 62.64 -5.89 -43.97
C THR A 1193 61.18 -5.75 -43.54
N GLY A 1194 60.80 -6.26 -42.37
CA GLY A 1194 59.40 -6.43 -41.99
C GLY A 1194 58.71 -7.58 -42.73
N PHE A 1195 57.37 -7.50 -42.80
CA PHE A 1195 56.51 -8.50 -43.46
C PHE A 1195 56.04 -8.10 -44.87
N THR A 1196 56.09 -6.80 -45.19
CA THR A 1196 55.74 -6.18 -46.49
C THR A 1196 56.99 -5.59 -47.16
N ALA A 1197 56.86 -5.01 -48.36
CA ALA A 1197 57.83 -4.02 -48.84
C ALA A 1197 57.53 -2.63 -48.20
N ASP A 1198 58.45 -1.66 -48.32
CA ASP A 1198 58.21 -0.26 -47.91
C ASP A 1198 58.04 0.64 -49.14
N PRO A 1199 56.82 1.16 -49.45
CA PRO A 1199 56.52 2.04 -50.60
C PRO A 1199 57.20 3.41 -50.59
N ASN A 1200 58.25 3.58 -49.79
CA ASN A 1200 59.10 4.76 -49.72
C ASN A 1200 60.59 4.43 -49.92
N ASN A 1201 60.94 3.16 -50.13
CA ASN A 1201 62.32 2.69 -50.22
C ASN A 1201 62.52 1.65 -51.37
N PRO A 1202 63.11 2.06 -52.51
CA PRO A 1202 63.07 1.29 -53.77
C PRO A 1202 64.10 0.14 -53.84
N ASP A 1203 64.46 -0.45 -52.70
CA ASP A 1203 65.51 -1.46 -52.47
C ASP A 1203 65.30 -1.97 -51.01
N THR A 1204 64.16 -2.63 -50.74
CA THR A 1204 63.70 -2.95 -49.37
C THR A 1204 64.73 -3.73 -48.56
N ASP A 1205 65.33 -4.77 -49.14
CA ASP A 1205 66.35 -5.56 -48.46
C ASP A 1205 67.79 -5.01 -48.53
N SER A 1206 68.01 -3.96 -49.32
CA SER A 1206 69.31 -3.32 -49.57
C SER A 1206 70.38 -4.22 -50.22
N ASP A 1207 70.00 -5.21 -51.03
CA ASP A 1207 70.87 -5.95 -51.96
C ASP A 1207 71.46 -5.04 -53.06
N GLY A 1208 70.68 -4.06 -53.54
CA GLY A 1208 71.02 -3.19 -54.67
C GLY A 1208 70.37 -3.59 -56.00
N LEU A 1209 69.27 -4.36 -55.95
CA LEU A 1209 68.27 -4.44 -57.00
C LEU A 1209 67.22 -3.33 -56.80
N LEU A 1210 65.99 -3.52 -57.28
CA LEU A 1210 64.82 -2.69 -56.98
C LEU A 1210 63.61 -3.64 -56.93
N ASP A 1211 62.69 -3.44 -56.00
CA ASP A 1211 61.62 -4.36 -55.65
C ASP A 1211 60.71 -4.72 -56.84
N GLY A 1212 60.23 -3.72 -57.60
CA GLY A 1212 59.45 -3.87 -58.82
C GLY A 1212 60.24 -4.48 -59.99
N MET A 1213 61.57 -4.33 -60.00
CA MET A 1213 62.43 -5.08 -60.92
C MET A 1213 62.50 -6.57 -60.53
N GLU A 1214 62.53 -6.90 -59.25
CA GLU A 1214 62.52 -8.28 -58.76
C GLU A 1214 61.18 -8.98 -59.03
N LEU A 1215 60.07 -8.31 -58.72
CA LEU A 1215 58.71 -8.72 -59.09
C LEU A 1215 58.61 -9.13 -60.58
N ILE A 1216 59.17 -8.32 -61.48
CA ILE A 1216 59.11 -8.56 -62.93
C ILE A 1216 60.02 -9.70 -63.41
N PHE A 1217 61.17 -9.92 -62.75
CA PHE A 1217 62.19 -10.88 -63.20
C PHE A 1217 62.27 -12.20 -62.40
N THR A 1218 61.56 -12.31 -61.28
CA THR A 1218 61.53 -13.52 -60.45
C THR A 1218 61.01 -14.76 -61.17
N ARG A 1219 61.37 -15.93 -60.63
CA ARG A 1219 60.84 -17.25 -60.99
C ARG A 1219 60.75 -18.12 -59.75
N TRP A 1220 59.90 -19.13 -59.80
CA TRP A 1220 59.85 -20.16 -58.78
C TRP A 1220 60.93 -21.22 -59.02
N ASN A 1221 61.65 -21.66 -57.97
CA ASN A 1221 62.46 -22.87 -58.04
C ASN A 1221 61.89 -23.99 -57.15
N SER A 1222 61.25 -24.97 -57.79
CA SER A 1222 60.70 -26.18 -57.17
C SER A 1222 61.74 -27.17 -56.58
N THR A 1223 63.01 -26.78 -56.47
CA THR A 1223 64.10 -27.61 -55.90
C THR A 1223 64.46 -27.17 -54.49
N ASP A 1224 64.53 -25.85 -54.29
CA ASP A 1224 64.87 -25.21 -53.02
C ASP A 1224 63.63 -24.59 -52.34
N GLU A 1225 62.47 -24.63 -53.02
CA GLU A 1225 61.15 -24.15 -52.55
C GLU A 1225 61.13 -22.64 -52.23
N VAL A 1226 61.79 -21.84 -53.09
CA VAL A 1226 61.87 -20.37 -53.00
C VAL A 1226 61.69 -19.69 -54.37
N TRP A 1227 61.40 -18.39 -54.33
CA TRP A 1227 61.56 -17.48 -55.47
C TRP A 1227 63.04 -17.20 -55.75
N THR A 1228 63.40 -16.81 -56.98
CA THR A 1228 64.81 -16.56 -57.41
C THR A 1228 65.24 -15.09 -57.41
N LEU A 1229 64.27 -14.21 -57.18
CA LEU A 1229 64.39 -12.79 -56.84
C LEU A 1229 63.21 -12.51 -55.90
N ASN A 1230 63.41 -11.76 -54.83
CA ASN A 1230 62.43 -11.53 -53.77
C ASN A 1230 62.85 -10.30 -52.95
N PRO A 1231 62.09 -9.18 -52.96
CA PRO A 1231 62.47 -7.90 -52.36
C PRO A 1231 62.73 -7.90 -50.84
N LEU A 1232 62.50 -9.04 -50.18
CA LEU A 1232 62.63 -9.24 -48.73
C LEU A 1232 63.80 -10.20 -48.37
N VAL A 1233 64.68 -10.56 -49.32
CA VAL A 1233 65.64 -11.68 -49.20
C VAL A 1233 67.05 -11.30 -49.72
N PRO A 1234 67.86 -10.61 -48.90
CA PRO A 1234 69.04 -9.93 -49.41
C PRO A 1234 70.15 -10.88 -49.85
N ASN A 1235 70.82 -10.54 -50.95
CA ASN A 1235 71.85 -11.31 -51.66
C ASN A 1235 71.31 -12.42 -52.59
N ASP A 1236 69.99 -12.52 -52.82
CA ASP A 1236 69.44 -13.54 -53.73
C ASP A 1236 69.70 -13.26 -55.23
N GLY A 1237 70.04 -12.02 -55.62
CA GLY A 1237 70.50 -11.65 -56.97
C GLY A 1237 71.74 -12.40 -57.50
N ASN A 1238 72.32 -13.28 -56.69
CA ASN A 1238 73.32 -14.29 -57.06
C ASN A 1238 72.71 -15.61 -57.60
N TYR A 1239 71.38 -15.74 -57.71
CA TYR A 1239 70.67 -16.98 -58.05
C TYR A 1239 70.69 -17.28 -59.56
N ASP A 1240 71.74 -17.96 -60.01
CA ASP A 1240 71.99 -18.38 -61.40
C ASP A 1240 70.95 -19.39 -61.96
N SER A 1241 69.77 -18.88 -62.34
CA SER A 1241 68.60 -19.69 -62.72
C SER A 1241 68.77 -20.51 -64.02
N ASP A 1242 69.69 -20.14 -64.92
CA ASP A 1242 70.00 -20.90 -66.14
C ASP A 1242 71.40 -21.55 -66.18
N ASN A 1243 72.18 -21.43 -65.09
CA ASN A 1243 73.48 -22.09 -64.86
C ASN A 1243 74.56 -21.61 -65.87
N ASP A 1244 74.64 -20.30 -66.07
CA ASP A 1244 75.48 -19.57 -67.05
C ASP A 1244 76.87 -19.17 -66.49
N GLY A 1245 76.95 -18.73 -65.22
CA GLY A 1245 78.16 -18.77 -64.37
C GLY A 1245 79.05 -17.52 -64.19
#